data_AF-A0A561Q1H7-F1
#
_entry.id   AF-A0A561Q1H7-F1
#
_cell.length_a   1.000
_cell.length_b   1.000
_cell.length_c   1.000
_cell.angle_alpha   90.00
_cell.angle_beta   90.00
_cell.angle_gamma   90.00
#
_symmetry.space_group_name_H-M   'P 1'
#
loop_
_entity.id
_entity.type
_entity.pdbx_description
1 polymer ?
#
loop_
_entity_poly.entity_id
_entity_poly.type
_entity_poly.pdbx_seq_one_letter_code
_entity_poly.pdbx_strand_id
1 'polypeptide(L)'
;MTKSLFLLLLLALVYTMPVAAQTKFKRGDSWLYQIQFSDTGFPGETIQREKLYRIAITGIQANGTVQANATLEGYTATAGNIHYSSGQPATYPLSRDLMFPMLALYRPLSFTLYTNDSVGQPVNTSALAKAAANKVGLEPQWEDAYSAWLKNAAMEINHLFSHFPAQEVVGYQWNTTYWSYRVDSVRKNDIMISGAADREMPDSVKGLTTVSYTLSRDNGSVLTLTAVARLGRGANAPRMVTQVKRLPANTAVPPADTAFYNVLARMAYSSELLTKNNELDSAKVVNFLAVNQPKYGRNATFKVATLNLLNRGRSEFIYELYRNLLKETTTDLIANTPSHLFNKLGDVLWKNTDTAVALVKLLSANQHMLDSWLDQSFSQGLRKHPSLDTAEALKTFRERGVSEKRIAELFEEAEKAPAASRVLLGRLVQEKDSVLRTAVRPMYLWDQAMHTTDTATLKNIAGQFAQMGAAELTLGKAARYQLMVAGILKEAQLTATADQLLDKTLTDLVKNQQDTAFWRTHPELKEKKDANKNILAHAYYLKYQQTAKQDKDAAMNYLGLAAANSPGNNREKAYESFYDRVFLDSKEDYRAEFAAQLNALGKPQEAMKVLSRQLITEPGMVDSARSFFDNHFPGKSFAGYFRDVLLKDWKDAPDFTLTGINNERYHLSDYRGKWLLLDFWGTWCSPCREDLPHLNKLAIEINEGKHPENAILAISCHETLETARDFVKANAYVFAAAHSDNQVEKLYQVAGYPTKVLVSPEGKMLELQFGADYAAILKAYSDIYFQKNKETPVIKVHNKQKD
;
A
#
# COMPACT_ATOMS: atom_id res chain seq x y z
N MET A 1 -82.79 -45.41 15.72
CA MET A 1 -82.17 -44.28 16.43
C MET A 1 -81.27 -44.83 17.54
N THR A 2 -80.23 -44.08 17.90
CA THR A 2 -79.25 -44.35 18.99
C THR A 2 -78.31 -45.56 18.83
N LYS A 3 -77.31 -45.43 17.94
CA LYS A 3 -75.94 -45.95 18.17
C LYS A 3 -74.85 -45.38 17.22
N SER A 4 -75.21 -44.66 16.15
CA SER A 4 -74.22 -44.09 15.21
C SER A 4 -73.83 -42.62 15.42
N LEU A 5 -74.30 -41.95 16.49
CA LEU A 5 -73.98 -40.52 16.73
C LEU A 5 -72.92 -40.27 17.82
N PHE A 6 -72.47 -41.30 18.54
CA PHE A 6 -71.46 -41.14 19.60
C PHE A 6 -70.02 -41.44 19.14
N LEU A 7 -69.85 -42.00 17.94
CA LEU A 7 -68.52 -42.32 17.39
C LEU A 7 -67.91 -41.18 16.55
N LEU A 8 -68.69 -40.16 16.18
CA LEU A 8 -68.25 -39.02 15.38
C LEU A 8 -67.78 -37.81 16.21
N LEU A 9 -68.03 -37.78 17.53
CA LEU A 9 -67.53 -36.72 18.42
C LEU A 9 -66.18 -37.04 19.10
N LEU A 10 -65.70 -38.29 19.01
CA LEU A 10 -64.38 -38.69 19.50
C LEU A 10 -63.28 -38.60 18.42
N LEU A 11 -63.63 -38.25 17.18
CA LEU A 11 -62.73 -38.02 16.06
C LEU A 11 -62.44 -36.53 15.77
N ALA A 12 -62.99 -35.62 16.58
CA ALA A 12 -62.74 -34.17 16.49
C ALA A 12 -61.93 -33.61 17.68
N LEU A 13 -61.35 -34.49 18.51
CA LEU A 13 -60.48 -34.13 19.64
C LEU A 13 -59.19 -34.94 19.64
N VAL A 14 -58.67 -35.24 18.45
CA VAL A 14 -57.22 -35.29 18.25
C VAL A 14 -56.88 -33.98 17.56
N TYR A 15 -56.77 -32.93 18.37
CA TYR A 15 -55.84 -31.86 18.03
C TYR A 15 -54.57 -32.58 17.57
N THR A 16 -54.13 -32.30 16.36
CA THR A 16 -52.76 -32.52 15.93
C THR A 16 -51.87 -31.90 16.98
N MET A 17 -51.50 -32.66 18.01
CA MET A 17 -50.28 -32.37 18.72
C MET A 17 -49.23 -32.45 17.63
N PRO A 18 -48.52 -31.35 17.31
CA PRO A 18 -47.34 -31.48 16.48
C PRO A 18 -46.54 -32.55 17.21
N VAL A 19 -46.22 -33.65 16.50
CA VAL A 19 -45.27 -34.65 16.97
C VAL A 19 -44.15 -33.82 17.56
N ALA A 20 -44.05 -33.82 18.90
CA ALA A 20 -43.11 -32.97 19.58
C ALA A 20 -41.78 -33.46 19.05
N ALA A 21 -41.19 -32.69 18.13
CA ALA A 21 -39.84 -32.90 17.70
C ALA A 21 -39.08 -32.90 19.02
N GLN A 22 -38.66 -34.09 19.47
CA GLN A 22 -37.78 -34.19 20.62
C GLN A 22 -36.57 -33.39 20.21
N THR A 23 -36.50 -32.15 20.69
CA THR A 23 -35.39 -31.29 20.36
C THR A 23 -34.16 -32.00 20.90
N LYS A 24 -33.24 -32.35 20.01
CA LYS A 24 -31.93 -32.95 20.29
C LYS A 24 -31.16 -32.18 21.38
N PHE A 25 -31.56 -30.94 21.60
CA PHE A 25 -31.03 -29.99 22.56
C PHE A 25 -31.98 -29.79 23.75
N LYS A 26 -31.41 -29.65 24.94
CA LYS A 26 -32.10 -29.25 26.17
C LYS A 26 -31.64 -27.85 26.59
N ARG A 27 -32.55 -27.09 27.21
CA ARG A 27 -32.18 -25.80 27.82
C ARG A 27 -31.10 -26.03 28.88
N GLY A 28 -30.03 -25.24 28.82
CA GLY A 28 -28.88 -25.38 29.70
C GLY A 28 -27.79 -26.32 29.19
N ASP A 29 -28.01 -27.03 28.08
CA ASP A 29 -26.93 -27.78 27.44
C ASP A 29 -25.79 -26.83 27.03
N SER A 30 -24.56 -27.29 27.22
CA SER A 30 -23.37 -26.55 26.81
C SER A 30 -22.27 -27.47 26.30
N TRP A 31 -21.59 -27.02 25.26
CA TRP A 31 -20.47 -27.74 24.64
C TRP A 31 -19.35 -26.79 24.29
N LEU A 32 -18.12 -27.27 24.44
CA LEU A 32 -16.93 -26.58 24.01
C LEU A 32 -16.42 -27.20 22.72
N TYR A 33 -16.16 -26.36 21.72
CA TYR A 33 -15.62 -26.75 20.43
C TYR A 33 -14.30 -26.03 20.19
N GLN A 34 -13.33 -26.77 19.67
CA GLN A 34 -12.10 -26.25 19.11
C GLN A 34 -12.22 -26.24 17.59
N ILE A 35 -12.01 -25.09 16.97
CA ILE A 35 -11.99 -24.91 15.52
C ILE A 35 -10.58 -24.49 15.13
N GLN A 36 -9.88 -25.36 14.43
CA GLN A 36 -8.58 -25.09 13.82
C GLN A 36 -8.77 -24.81 12.33
N PHE A 37 -8.09 -23.80 11.83
CA PHE A 37 -8.19 -23.33 10.46
C PHE A 37 -6.79 -23.12 9.89
N SER A 38 -6.54 -23.68 8.71
CA SER A 38 -5.31 -23.53 7.94
C SER A 38 -5.64 -23.09 6.52
N ASP A 39 -5.02 -22.00 6.07
CA ASP A 39 -5.18 -21.47 4.71
C ASP A 39 -3.81 -21.20 4.06
N THR A 40 -3.69 -21.61 2.80
CA THR A 40 -2.51 -21.42 1.95
C THR A 40 -2.70 -20.34 0.86
N GLY A 41 -3.78 -19.54 0.94
CA GLY A 41 -4.21 -18.61 -0.12
C GLY A 41 -3.46 -17.29 -0.22
N PHE A 42 -2.63 -16.91 0.76
CA PHE A 42 -1.78 -15.72 0.68
C PHE A 42 -0.41 -16.08 0.06
N PRO A 43 0.17 -15.22 -0.80
CA PRO A 43 1.48 -15.51 -1.41
C PRO A 43 2.55 -15.64 -0.30
N GLY A 44 2.96 -16.86 0.00
CA GLY A 44 4.12 -17.17 0.84
C GLY A 44 3.88 -17.44 2.33
N GLU A 45 2.67 -17.27 2.86
CA GLU A 45 2.40 -17.48 4.30
C GLU A 45 1.18 -18.37 4.54
N THR A 46 1.36 -19.43 5.35
CA THR A 46 0.23 -20.23 5.87
C THR A 46 -0.31 -19.57 7.13
N ILE A 47 -1.60 -19.23 7.12
CA ILE A 47 -2.27 -18.72 8.31
C ILE A 47 -2.89 -19.89 9.06
N GLN A 48 -2.51 -20.03 10.33
CA GLN A 48 -3.12 -20.97 11.28
C GLN A 48 -3.97 -20.19 12.27
N ARG A 49 -5.19 -20.62 12.54
CA ARG A 49 -6.05 -20.03 13.58
C ARG A 49 -6.67 -21.13 14.41
N GLU A 50 -6.81 -20.89 15.69
CA GLU A 50 -7.57 -21.73 16.60
C GLU A 50 -8.58 -20.88 17.36
N LYS A 51 -9.84 -21.33 17.40
CA LYS A 51 -10.92 -20.71 18.15
C LYS A 51 -11.56 -21.72 19.09
N LEU A 52 -11.76 -21.33 20.34
CA LEU A 52 -12.49 -22.11 21.33
C LEU A 52 -13.86 -21.48 21.55
N TYR A 53 -14.90 -22.12 21.02
CA TYR A 53 -16.29 -21.66 21.15
C TYR A 53 -17.05 -22.50 22.15
N ARG A 54 -17.64 -21.85 23.15
CA ARG A 54 -18.66 -22.45 23.99
C ARG A 54 -20.02 -22.16 23.38
N ILE A 55 -20.73 -23.21 22.99
CA ILE A 55 -22.12 -23.12 22.56
C ILE A 55 -23.00 -23.46 23.76
N ALA A 56 -23.98 -22.60 24.07
CA ALA A 56 -24.92 -22.80 25.16
C ALA A 56 -26.36 -22.61 24.67
N ILE A 57 -27.24 -23.55 25.02
CA ILE A 57 -28.66 -23.50 24.67
C ILE A 57 -29.41 -22.66 25.69
N THR A 58 -29.93 -21.51 25.26
CA THR A 58 -30.55 -20.51 26.14
C THR A 58 -32.06 -20.67 26.24
N GLY A 59 -32.70 -21.18 25.19
CA GLY A 59 -34.15 -21.40 25.15
C GLY A 59 -34.58 -22.29 23.99
N ILE A 60 -35.80 -22.82 24.07
CA ILE A 60 -36.42 -23.66 23.04
C ILE A 60 -37.84 -23.12 22.83
N GLN A 61 -38.18 -22.80 21.59
CA GLN A 61 -39.50 -22.29 21.21
C GLN A 61 -40.47 -23.44 20.93
N ALA A 62 -41.78 -23.15 20.98
CA ALA A 62 -42.83 -24.14 20.74
C ALA A 62 -42.81 -24.75 19.32
N ASN A 63 -42.26 -24.03 18.34
CA ASN A 63 -42.05 -24.51 16.97
C ASN A 63 -40.80 -25.40 16.80
N GLY A 64 -40.10 -25.73 17.89
CA GLY A 64 -38.88 -26.54 17.88
C GLY A 64 -37.59 -25.78 17.54
N THR A 65 -37.65 -24.49 17.24
CA THR A 65 -36.44 -23.68 17.06
C THR A 65 -35.75 -23.42 18.39
N VAL A 66 -34.42 -23.43 18.39
CA VAL A 66 -33.61 -23.37 19.59
C VAL A 66 -32.79 -22.08 19.59
N GLN A 67 -32.86 -21.32 20.67
CA GLN A 67 -32.03 -20.14 20.88
C GLN A 67 -30.72 -20.56 21.54
N ALA A 68 -29.60 -20.07 21.00
CA ALA A 68 -28.28 -20.42 21.48
C ALA A 68 -27.34 -19.21 21.48
N ASN A 69 -26.33 -19.27 22.35
CA ASN A 69 -25.22 -18.34 22.37
C ASN A 69 -23.92 -19.06 22.01
N ALA A 70 -23.09 -18.44 21.19
CA ALA A 70 -21.70 -18.80 21.01
C ALA A 70 -20.83 -17.78 21.72
N THR A 71 -20.05 -18.25 22.68
CA THR A 71 -19.06 -17.44 23.39
C THR A 71 -17.68 -17.87 22.94
N LEU A 72 -16.89 -16.95 22.38
CA LEU A 72 -15.48 -17.18 22.12
C LEU A 72 -14.71 -17.08 23.43
N GLU A 73 -14.12 -18.19 23.88
CA GLU A 73 -13.41 -18.26 25.16
C GLU A 73 -11.90 -18.26 25.02
N GLY A 74 -11.40 -18.64 23.84
CA GLY A 74 -9.98 -18.66 23.52
C GLY A 74 -9.73 -18.48 22.04
N TYR A 75 -8.61 -17.84 21.71
CA TYR A 75 -8.19 -17.58 20.34
C TYR A 75 -6.67 -17.64 20.23
N THR A 76 -6.16 -18.37 19.25
CA THR A 76 -4.77 -18.23 18.81
C THR A 76 -4.71 -18.07 17.30
N ALA A 77 -3.67 -17.40 16.83
CA ALA A 77 -3.39 -17.33 15.41
C ALA A 77 -1.90 -17.22 15.16
N THR A 78 -1.44 -17.81 14.07
CA THR A 78 -0.07 -17.68 13.59
C THR A 78 -0.09 -17.35 12.11
N ALA A 79 0.62 -16.30 11.70
CA ALA A 79 0.82 -15.90 10.32
C ALA A 79 2.27 -15.44 10.15
N GLY A 80 3.07 -16.20 9.37
CA GLY A 80 4.51 -15.99 9.32
C GLY A 80 5.13 -16.08 10.72
N ASN A 81 5.83 -15.02 11.14
CA ASN A 81 6.44 -14.90 12.48
C ASN A 81 5.50 -14.27 13.53
N ILE A 82 4.26 -13.96 13.17
CA ILE A 82 3.31 -13.29 14.05
C ILE A 82 2.50 -14.34 14.78
N HIS A 83 2.46 -14.26 16.11
CA HIS A 83 1.64 -15.12 16.95
C HIS A 83 0.68 -14.28 17.79
N TYR A 84 -0.58 -14.69 17.82
CA TYR A 84 -1.63 -14.18 18.69
C TYR A 84 -2.06 -15.29 19.61
N SER A 85 -2.23 -14.96 20.89
CA SER A 85 -2.91 -15.82 21.83
C SER A 85 -3.68 -14.97 22.82
N SER A 86 -4.89 -15.43 23.12
CA SER A 86 -5.75 -14.86 24.16
C SER A 86 -5.21 -15.10 25.56
N GLY A 87 -4.36 -16.12 25.76
CA GLY A 87 -3.74 -16.43 27.06
C GLY A 87 -2.34 -15.85 27.26
N GLN A 88 -1.64 -15.52 26.17
CA GLN A 88 -0.30 -14.92 26.17
C GLN A 88 -0.19 -13.99 24.96
N PRO A 89 -0.33 -12.66 25.11
CA PRO A 89 -0.22 -11.75 23.97
C PRO A 89 1.21 -11.79 23.41
N ALA A 90 1.38 -12.34 22.21
CA ALA A 90 2.65 -12.32 21.47
C ALA A 90 2.74 -11.13 20.50
N THR A 91 3.96 -10.91 20.00
CA THR A 91 4.50 -9.70 19.38
C THR A 91 3.89 -9.35 18.01
N TYR A 92 3.46 -8.09 17.93
CA TYR A 92 3.11 -7.15 16.84
C TYR A 92 3.45 -7.52 15.37
N PRO A 93 2.73 -7.02 14.33
CA PRO A 93 1.63 -6.02 14.30
C PRO A 93 0.21 -6.54 14.37
N LEU A 94 -0.63 -5.80 15.12
CA LEU A 94 -2.10 -5.93 15.23
C LEU A 94 -2.73 -5.77 13.85
N SER A 95 -2.79 -6.87 13.09
CA SER A 95 -3.59 -6.89 11.88
C SER A 95 -5.07 -6.87 12.27
N ARG A 96 -5.85 -6.09 11.54
CA ARG A 96 -7.29 -5.91 11.75
C ARG A 96 -8.02 -7.24 11.94
N ASP A 97 -7.74 -8.20 11.05
CA ASP A 97 -8.43 -9.49 11.01
C ASP A 97 -8.09 -10.38 12.22
N LEU A 98 -6.94 -10.16 12.85
CA LEU A 98 -6.52 -10.88 14.05
C LEU A 98 -6.99 -10.19 15.34
N MET A 99 -7.38 -8.90 15.29
CA MET A 99 -7.92 -8.14 16.42
C MET A 99 -9.41 -8.41 16.68
N PHE A 100 -10.24 -8.59 15.64
CA PHE A 100 -11.69 -8.79 15.80
C PHE A 100 -12.08 -9.96 16.72
N PRO A 101 -11.46 -11.15 16.62
CA PRO A 101 -11.71 -12.23 17.59
C PRO A 101 -11.42 -11.79 19.03
N MET A 102 -10.38 -11.00 19.26
CA MET A 102 -10.00 -10.53 20.59
C MET A 102 -11.04 -9.58 21.21
N LEU A 103 -11.65 -8.72 20.39
CA LEU A 103 -12.74 -7.84 20.84
C LEU A 103 -14.03 -8.61 21.17
N ALA A 104 -14.21 -9.80 20.60
CA ALA A 104 -15.37 -10.67 20.79
C ALA A 104 -15.24 -11.62 21.99
N LEU A 105 -14.06 -11.73 22.60
CA LEU A 105 -13.81 -12.64 23.71
C LEU A 105 -14.83 -12.43 24.84
N TYR A 106 -15.44 -13.53 25.26
CA TYR A 106 -16.46 -13.61 26.31
C TYR A 106 -17.72 -12.78 26.04
N ARG A 107 -17.96 -12.33 24.80
CA ARG A 107 -19.22 -11.69 24.39
C ARG A 107 -20.10 -12.74 23.69
N PRO A 108 -21.29 -13.06 24.23
CA PRO A 108 -22.16 -14.06 23.63
C PRO A 108 -22.76 -13.54 22.32
N LEU A 109 -22.48 -14.24 21.24
CA LEU A 109 -23.12 -14.06 19.94
C LEU A 109 -24.39 -14.91 19.91
N SER A 110 -25.55 -14.27 19.82
CA SER A 110 -26.85 -14.94 19.87
C SER A 110 -27.33 -15.31 18.48
N PHE A 111 -27.76 -16.56 18.29
CA PHE A 111 -28.29 -17.07 17.03
C PHE A 111 -29.40 -18.09 17.27
N THR A 112 -30.11 -18.42 16.19
CA THR A 112 -31.16 -19.45 16.19
C THR A 112 -30.62 -20.72 15.54
N LEU A 113 -30.84 -21.86 16.17
CA LEU A 113 -30.68 -23.20 15.62
C LEU A 113 -32.03 -23.69 15.13
N TYR A 114 -32.10 -24.03 13.86
CA TYR A 114 -33.32 -24.56 13.24
C TYR A 114 -33.40 -26.09 13.38
N THR A 115 -34.58 -26.64 13.14
CA THR A 115 -34.87 -28.07 13.24
C THR A 115 -34.10 -28.94 12.24
N ASN A 116 -33.53 -28.34 11.19
CA ASN A 116 -32.64 -28.98 10.22
C ASN A 116 -31.14 -28.82 10.57
N ASP A 117 -30.82 -28.52 11.83
CA ASP A 117 -29.46 -28.28 12.33
C ASP A 117 -28.73 -27.09 11.66
N SER A 118 -29.44 -26.23 10.91
CA SER A 118 -28.84 -25.01 10.36
C SER A 118 -28.78 -23.87 11.40
N VAL A 119 -27.74 -23.06 11.31
CA VAL A 119 -27.54 -21.86 12.14
C VAL A 119 -28.04 -20.62 11.39
N GLY A 120 -29.00 -19.92 12.00
CA GLY A 120 -29.47 -18.62 11.52
C GLY A 120 -28.45 -17.51 11.74
N GLN A 121 -28.64 -16.41 11.02
CA GLN A 121 -27.81 -15.21 11.19
C GLN A 121 -27.87 -14.72 12.66
N PRO A 122 -26.76 -14.21 13.20
CA PRO A 122 -26.75 -13.76 14.58
C PRO A 122 -27.58 -12.48 14.73
N VAL A 123 -28.33 -12.39 15.82
CA VAL A 123 -29.34 -11.32 16.03
C VAL A 123 -28.76 -10.07 16.69
N ASN A 124 -27.62 -10.19 17.39
CA ASN A 124 -27.04 -9.10 18.18
C ASN A 124 -25.74 -8.51 17.57
N THR A 125 -25.43 -8.74 16.29
CA THR A 125 -24.16 -8.30 15.69
C THR A 125 -23.98 -6.79 15.73
N SER A 126 -25.00 -6.01 15.37
CA SER A 126 -24.95 -4.55 15.37
C SER A 126 -24.76 -4.00 16.79
N ALA A 127 -25.48 -4.55 17.78
CA ALA A 127 -25.33 -4.15 19.17
C ALA A 127 -23.93 -4.46 19.72
N LEU A 128 -23.39 -5.65 19.41
CA LEU A 128 -22.04 -6.04 19.80
C LEU A 128 -20.96 -5.18 19.12
N ALA A 129 -21.15 -4.87 17.83
CA ALA A 129 -20.25 -4.03 17.07
C ALA A 129 -20.21 -2.60 17.63
N LYS A 130 -21.38 -1.99 17.81
CA LYS A 130 -21.52 -0.67 18.45
C LYS A 130 -20.94 -0.63 19.86
N ALA A 131 -21.16 -1.69 20.65
CA ALA A 131 -20.58 -1.79 21.99
C ALA A 131 -19.04 -1.90 21.94
N ALA A 132 -18.47 -2.59 20.95
CA ALA A 132 -17.02 -2.59 20.74
C ALA A 132 -16.53 -1.22 20.27
N ALA A 133 -17.19 -0.60 19.29
CA ALA A 133 -16.88 0.73 18.77
C ALA A 133 -16.88 1.77 19.89
N ASN A 134 -17.91 1.84 20.73
CA ASN A 134 -17.92 2.74 21.89
C ASN A 134 -16.79 2.47 22.90
N LYS A 135 -16.41 1.20 23.08
CA LYS A 135 -15.41 0.81 24.08
C LYS A 135 -13.97 1.11 23.63
N VAL A 136 -13.67 0.98 22.34
CA VAL A 136 -12.31 1.13 21.80
C VAL A 136 -12.17 2.22 20.73
N GLY A 137 -13.26 2.91 20.38
CA GLY A 137 -13.37 3.99 19.39
C GLY A 137 -13.11 3.57 17.96
N LEU A 138 -13.68 2.46 17.50
CA LEU A 138 -13.55 2.05 16.09
C LEU A 138 -14.19 3.10 15.17
N GLU A 139 -13.50 3.45 14.07
CA GLU A 139 -14.10 4.27 13.00
C GLU A 139 -15.34 3.54 12.40
N PRO A 140 -16.32 4.26 11.84
CA PRO A 140 -17.56 3.66 11.33
C PRO A 140 -17.33 2.50 10.33
N GLN A 141 -16.38 2.68 9.41
CA GLN A 141 -15.99 1.63 8.45
C GLN A 141 -15.50 0.34 9.11
N TRP A 142 -14.87 0.45 10.29
CA TRP A 142 -14.38 -0.70 11.05
C TRP A 142 -15.46 -1.31 11.94
N GLU A 143 -16.41 -0.51 12.42
CA GLU A 143 -17.61 -1.03 13.07
C GLU A 143 -18.40 -1.91 12.10
N ASP A 144 -18.60 -1.45 10.87
CA ASP A 144 -19.29 -2.20 9.83
C ASP A 144 -18.54 -3.48 9.44
N ALA A 145 -17.22 -3.38 9.26
CA ALA A 145 -16.37 -4.55 9.00
C ALA A 145 -16.43 -5.56 10.16
N TYR A 146 -16.45 -5.10 11.42
CA TYR A 146 -16.57 -5.97 12.58
C TYR A 146 -17.96 -6.60 12.68
N SER A 147 -19.02 -5.85 12.38
CA SER A 147 -20.39 -6.37 12.28
C SER A 147 -20.51 -7.44 11.20
N ALA A 148 -19.90 -7.23 10.03
CA ALA A 148 -19.82 -8.23 8.97
C ALA A 148 -19.02 -9.47 9.39
N TRP A 149 -17.91 -9.29 10.10
CA TRP A 149 -17.14 -10.40 10.68
C TRP A 149 -17.97 -11.22 11.68
N LEU A 150 -18.75 -10.57 12.56
CA LEU A 150 -19.66 -11.25 13.49
C LEU A 150 -20.76 -12.04 12.76
N LYS A 151 -21.28 -11.53 11.63
CA LYS A 151 -22.22 -12.27 10.77
C LYS A 151 -21.56 -13.52 10.18
N ASN A 152 -20.31 -13.41 9.74
CA ASN A 152 -19.56 -14.55 9.21
C ASN A 152 -19.27 -15.62 10.28
N ALA A 153 -19.17 -15.26 11.56
CA ALA A 153 -18.99 -16.22 12.65
C ALA A 153 -20.14 -17.24 12.73
N ALA A 154 -21.38 -16.86 12.36
CA ALA A 154 -22.48 -17.82 12.28
C ALA A 154 -22.24 -18.92 11.24
N MET A 155 -21.58 -18.61 10.12
CA MET A 155 -21.21 -19.63 9.13
C MET A 155 -20.16 -20.59 9.68
N GLU A 156 -19.15 -20.08 10.40
CA GLU A 156 -18.15 -20.91 11.08
C GLU A 156 -18.83 -21.87 12.09
N ILE A 157 -19.78 -21.35 12.88
CA ILE A 157 -20.55 -22.12 13.85
C ILE A 157 -21.51 -23.09 13.14
N ASN A 158 -22.05 -22.75 11.98
CA ASN A 158 -22.90 -23.64 11.18
C ASN A 158 -22.18 -24.94 10.82
N HIS A 159 -20.85 -24.88 10.63
CA HIS A 159 -20.06 -26.09 10.39
C HIS A 159 -20.10 -27.10 11.54
N LEU A 160 -20.42 -26.66 12.76
CA LEU A 160 -20.56 -27.53 13.92
C LEU A 160 -21.83 -28.41 13.87
N PHE A 161 -22.83 -28.04 13.05
CA PHE A 161 -24.17 -28.64 13.10
C PHE A 161 -24.66 -29.24 11.76
N SER A 162 -24.27 -28.68 10.61
CA SER A 162 -24.94 -28.90 9.31
C SER A 162 -24.43 -30.07 8.44
N HIS A 163 -23.46 -30.88 8.90
CA HIS A 163 -22.74 -31.87 8.08
C HIS A 163 -23.05 -33.33 8.43
N PHE A 164 -24.06 -33.58 9.26
CA PHE A 164 -24.38 -34.92 9.71
C PHE A 164 -25.46 -35.54 8.84
N PRO A 165 -25.19 -36.66 8.16
CA PRO A 165 -26.23 -37.33 7.40
C PRO A 165 -27.27 -37.90 8.37
N ALA A 166 -28.55 -37.82 8.00
CA ALA A 166 -29.61 -38.49 8.77
C ALA A 166 -29.48 -40.03 8.69
N GLN A 167 -28.81 -40.54 7.65
CA GLN A 167 -28.54 -41.96 7.45
C GLN A 167 -27.08 -42.21 7.07
N GLU A 168 -26.45 -43.15 7.77
CA GLU A 168 -25.03 -43.47 7.59
C GLU A 168 -24.84 -44.61 6.61
N VAL A 169 -25.32 -44.39 5.39
CA VAL A 169 -25.26 -45.39 4.31
C VAL A 169 -24.58 -44.75 3.11
N VAL A 170 -23.64 -45.49 2.51
CA VAL A 170 -22.95 -45.05 1.30
C VAL A 170 -23.97 -44.69 0.23
N GLY A 171 -23.81 -43.51 -0.37
CA GLY A 171 -24.74 -42.97 -1.38
C GLY A 171 -25.88 -42.12 -0.81
N TYR A 172 -26.08 -42.03 0.51
CA TYR A 172 -27.05 -41.10 1.09
C TYR A 172 -26.70 -39.66 0.72
N GLN A 173 -27.68 -38.91 0.23
CA GLN A 173 -27.52 -37.53 -0.23
C GLN A 173 -28.45 -36.60 0.54
N TRP A 174 -27.99 -35.38 0.78
CA TRP A 174 -28.81 -34.33 1.35
C TRP A 174 -28.31 -32.97 0.89
N ASN A 175 -29.21 -32.00 0.90
CA ASN A 175 -28.91 -30.63 0.52
C ASN A 175 -29.03 -29.72 1.75
N THR A 176 -28.18 -28.72 1.81
CA THR A 176 -28.32 -27.54 2.67
C THR A 176 -28.57 -26.32 1.78
N THR A 177 -28.70 -25.15 2.39
CA THR A 177 -28.94 -23.88 1.69
C THR A 177 -27.92 -23.60 0.58
N TYR A 178 -26.67 -24.05 0.71
CA TYR A 178 -25.58 -23.70 -0.22
C TYR A 178 -24.80 -24.91 -0.78
N TRP A 179 -25.12 -26.13 -0.33
CA TRP A 179 -24.32 -27.31 -0.63
C TRP A 179 -25.17 -28.55 -0.83
N SER A 180 -24.78 -29.38 -1.79
CA SER A 180 -25.27 -30.75 -1.93
C SER A 180 -24.20 -31.72 -1.43
N TYR A 181 -24.55 -32.65 -0.56
CA TYR A 181 -23.64 -33.61 0.06
C TYR A 181 -23.97 -35.06 -0.30
N ARG A 182 -22.96 -35.93 -0.20
CA ARG A 182 -23.10 -37.38 -0.34
C ARG A 182 -22.18 -38.12 0.62
N VAL A 183 -22.68 -39.19 1.24
CA VAL A 183 -21.85 -40.16 1.97
C VAL A 183 -21.06 -41.01 0.97
N ASP A 184 -19.73 -40.88 0.98
CA ASP A 184 -18.84 -41.63 0.08
C ASP A 184 -18.36 -42.95 0.68
N SER A 185 -18.12 -42.99 1.99
CA SER A 185 -17.76 -44.25 2.68
C SER A 185 -18.14 -44.21 4.15
N VAL A 186 -18.42 -45.40 4.70
CA VAL A 186 -18.71 -45.62 6.12
C VAL A 186 -17.78 -46.72 6.62
N ARG A 187 -16.99 -46.41 7.65
CA ARG A 187 -16.10 -47.32 8.37
C ARG A 187 -16.49 -47.32 9.84
N LYS A 188 -15.99 -48.30 10.62
CA LYS A 188 -16.37 -48.51 12.03
C LYS A 188 -16.46 -47.22 12.86
N ASN A 189 -15.48 -46.32 12.70
CA ASN A 189 -15.43 -45.05 13.44
C ASN A 189 -15.43 -43.81 12.54
N ASP A 190 -15.39 -43.97 11.21
CA ASP A 190 -15.18 -42.86 10.27
C ASP A 190 -16.25 -42.82 9.16
N ILE A 191 -16.77 -41.63 8.87
CA ILE A 191 -17.66 -41.39 7.73
C ILE A 191 -17.01 -40.35 6.82
N MET A 192 -16.86 -40.69 5.54
CA MET A 192 -16.37 -39.75 4.53
C MET A 192 -17.54 -39.20 3.73
N ILE A 193 -17.58 -37.87 3.59
CA ILE A 193 -18.66 -37.15 2.89
C ILE A 193 -18.01 -36.19 1.89
N SER A 194 -18.53 -36.12 0.67
CA SER A 194 -18.20 -35.08 -0.29
C SER A 194 -19.35 -34.09 -0.42
N GLY A 195 -19.01 -32.84 -0.70
CA GLY A 195 -19.97 -31.78 -0.97
C GLY A 195 -19.58 -30.93 -2.17
N ALA A 196 -20.58 -30.48 -2.91
CA ALA A 196 -20.44 -29.54 -4.02
C ALA A 196 -21.27 -28.27 -3.74
N ALA A 197 -20.67 -27.12 -4.05
CA ALA A 197 -21.27 -25.81 -3.90
C ALA A 197 -22.38 -25.59 -4.93
N ASP A 198 -23.50 -24.97 -4.52
CA ASP A 198 -24.50 -24.44 -5.45
C ASP A 198 -24.14 -23.00 -5.88
N ARG A 199 -24.71 -22.49 -6.98
CA ARG A 199 -24.21 -21.30 -7.72
C ARG A 199 -24.30 -19.96 -6.98
N GLU A 200 -25.06 -19.84 -5.89
CA GLU A 200 -25.25 -18.59 -5.15
C GLU A 200 -24.65 -18.68 -3.73
N MET A 201 -23.37 -18.33 -3.59
CA MET A 201 -22.69 -18.20 -2.30
C MET A 201 -22.44 -16.72 -1.94
N PRO A 202 -22.40 -16.36 -0.64
CA PRO A 202 -21.95 -15.05 -0.19
C PRO A 202 -20.52 -14.73 -0.70
N ASP A 203 -20.20 -13.45 -0.89
CA ASP A 203 -18.91 -13.02 -1.46
C ASP A 203 -17.67 -13.51 -0.67
N SER A 204 -17.81 -13.81 0.63
CA SER A 204 -16.74 -14.32 1.49
C SER A 204 -16.32 -15.78 1.22
N VAL A 205 -17.09 -16.53 0.43
CA VAL A 205 -16.83 -17.94 0.06
C VAL A 205 -16.88 -18.19 -1.45
N LYS A 206 -16.99 -17.11 -2.23
CA LYS A 206 -17.04 -17.12 -3.69
C LYS A 206 -15.72 -17.68 -4.26
N GLY A 207 -15.77 -18.88 -4.81
CA GLY A 207 -14.59 -19.58 -5.35
C GLY A 207 -14.35 -20.99 -4.79
N LEU A 208 -15.06 -21.37 -3.72
CA LEU A 208 -15.09 -22.75 -3.24
C LEU A 208 -15.87 -23.64 -4.21
N THR A 209 -15.24 -24.71 -4.70
CA THR A 209 -15.84 -25.58 -5.72
C THR A 209 -16.26 -26.95 -5.20
N THR A 210 -15.51 -27.50 -4.23
CA THR A 210 -15.76 -28.81 -3.63
C THR A 210 -15.28 -28.83 -2.19
N VAL A 211 -15.92 -29.63 -1.35
CA VAL A 211 -15.51 -29.91 0.02
C VAL A 211 -15.50 -31.41 0.29
N SER A 212 -14.59 -31.88 1.13
CA SER A 212 -14.60 -33.25 1.65
C SER A 212 -14.49 -33.24 3.16
N TYR A 213 -15.31 -34.05 3.82
CA TYR A 213 -15.34 -34.20 5.26
C TYR A 213 -14.93 -35.61 5.68
N THR A 214 -14.19 -35.68 6.78
CA THR A 214 -14.04 -36.90 7.57
C THR A 214 -14.63 -36.67 8.94
N LEU A 215 -15.64 -37.47 9.28
CA LEU A 215 -16.26 -37.52 10.60
C LEU A 215 -15.69 -38.70 11.38
N SER A 216 -14.92 -38.44 12.44
CA SER A 216 -14.37 -39.49 13.32
C SER A 216 -15.09 -39.53 14.66
N ARG A 217 -15.40 -40.74 15.14
CA ARG A 217 -16.20 -40.99 16.35
C ARG A 217 -15.46 -41.78 17.41
N ASP A 218 -15.84 -41.51 18.66
CA ASP A 218 -15.55 -42.36 19.82
C ASP A 218 -16.85 -42.63 20.60
N ASN A 219 -17.17 -43.90 20.85
CA ASN A 219 -18.39 -44.35 21.52
C ASN A 219 -19.70 -43.67 21.03
N GLY A 220 -19.83 -43.49 19.71
CA GLY A 220 -21.03 -42.89 19.09
C GLY A 220 -21.09 -41.35 19.12
N SER A 221 -20.14 -40.67 19.77
CA SER A 221 -20.02 -39.21 19.74
C SER A 221 -19.03 -38.77 18.66
N VAL A 222 -19.43 -37.79 17.83
CA VAL A 222 -18.52 -37.18 16.85
C VAL A 222 -17.46 -36.39 17.61
N LEU A 223 -16.21 -36.79 17.44
CA LEU A 223 -15.05 -36.22 18.11
C LEU A 223 -14.38 -35.17 17.23
N THR A 224 -14.23 -35.46 15.93
CA THR A 224 -13.49 -34.62 14.97
C THR A 224 -14.21 -34.56 13.61
N LEU A 225 -14.29 -33.36 13.04
CA LEU A 225 -14.69 -33.09 11.65
C LEU A 225 -13.53 -32.39 10.94
N THR A 226 -13.00 -32.97 9.88
CA THR A 226 -11.98 -32.31 9.03
C THR A 226 -12.57 -32.00 7.67
N ALA A 227 -12.65 -30.71 7.31
CA ALA A 227 -13.10 -30.22 6.02
C ALA A 227 -11.91 -29.75 5.18
N VAL A 228 -11.81 -30.21 3.93
CA VAL A 228 -10.83 -29.71 2.95
C VAL A 228 -11.57 -29.08 1.78
N ALA A 229 -11.29 -27.81 1.51
CA ALA A 229 -11.93 -27.05 0.45
C ALA A 229 -10.88 -26.49 -0.54
N ARG A 230 -11.27 -26.38 -1.82
CA ARG A 230 -10.40 -25.86 -2.90
C ARG A 230 -10.92 -24.53 -3.43
N LEU A 231 -10.03 -23.54 -3.49
CA LEU A 231 -10.30 -22.20 -4.05
C LEU A 231 -9.88 -22.14 -5.52
N GLY A 232 -10.83 -22.11 -6.45
CA GLY A 232 -10.57 -22.03 -7.89
C GLY A 232 -10.31 -23.39 -8.59
N ARG A 233 -9.84 -23.35 -9.84
CA ARG A 233 -9.62 -24.53 -10.71
C ARG A 233 -8.12 -24.78 -10.95
N GLY A 234 -7.66 -26.02 -10.81
CA GLY A 234 -6.28 -26.45 -11.07
C GLY A 234 -5.64 -27.25 -9.93
N ALA A 235 -4.55 -27.98 -10.20
CA ALA A 235 -3.87 -28.82 -9.21
C ALA A 235 -3.21 -28.03 -8.05
N ASN A 236 -2.88 -26.76 -8.30
CA ASN A 236 -2.23 -25.83 -7.37
C ASN A 236 -3.19 -24.82 -6.73
N ALA A 237 -4.51 -25.04 -6.86
CA ALA A 237 -5.52 -24.22 -6.20
C ALA A 237 -5.29 -24.20 -4.67
N PRO A 238 -5.34 -23.02 -4.01
CA PRO A 238 -5.19 -22.93 -2.57
C PRO A 238 -6.16 -23.86 -1.83
N ARG A 239 -5.69 -24.46 -0.75
CA ARG A 239 -6.46 -25.38 0.07
C ARG A 239 -6.75 -24.76 1.42
N MET A 240 -8.01 -24.84 1.82
CA MET A 240 -8.45 -24.51 3.16
C MET A 240 -8.72 -25.80 3.91
N VAL A 241 -8.08 -25.98 5.05
CA VAL A 241 -8.33 -27.11 5.96
C VAL A 241 -8.94 -26.57 7.24
N THR A 242 -10.13 -27.04 7.57
CA THR A 242 -10.79 -26.73 8.85
C THR A 242 -10.95 -28.01 9.64
N GLN A 243 -10.46 -28.03 10.87
CA GLN A 243 -10.65 -29.13 11.80
C GLN A 243 -11.47 -28.65 12.99
N VAL A 244 -12.61 -29.29 13.22
CA VAL A 244 -13.47 -29.04 14.38
C VAL A 244 -13.35 -30.23 15.31
N LYS A 245 -13.15 -29.97 16.60
CA LYS A 245 -13.11 -30.98 17.65
C LYS A 245 -14.04 -30.62 18.79
N ARG A 246 -14.88 -31.56 19.24
CA ARG A 246 -15.65 -31.39 20.48
C ARG A 246 -14.76 -31.72 21.66
N LEU A 247 -14.64 -30.78 22.60
CA LEU A 247 -13.84 -30.94 23.81
C LEU A 247 -14.70 -31.35 25.00
N PRO A 248 -14.12 -32.01 26.03
CA PRO A 248 -14.77 -32.20 27.32
C PRO A 248 -15.28 -30.87 27.89
N ALA A 249 -16.47 -30.89 28.52
CA ALA A 249 -17.10 -29.66 29.02
C ALA A 249 -16.24 -28.92 30.07
N ASN A 250 -15.40 -29.65 30.80
CA ASN A 250 -14.49 -29.17 31.85
C ASN A 250 -13.08 -28.83 31.36
N THR A 251 -12.83 -28.83 30.04
CA THR A 251 -11.53 -28.40 29.52
C THR A 251 -11.25 -26.95 29.94
N ALA A 252 -10.14 -26.74 30.66
CA ALA A 252 -9.71 -25.43 31.09
C ALA A 252 -9.30 -24.59 29.88
N VAL A 253 -9.84 -23.38 29.77
CA VAL A 253 -9.44 -22.38 28.78
C VAL A 253 -8.69 -21.27 29.53
N PRO A 254 -7.45 -20.93 29.15
CA PRO A 254 -6.71 -19.85 29.79
C PRO A 254 -7.51 -18.53 29.74
N PRO A 255 -7.67 -17.82 30.88
CA PRO A 255 -8.40 -16.57 30.89
C PRO A 255 -7.68 -15.51 30.08
N ALA A 256 -8.44 -14.76 29.29
CA ALA A 256 -7.90 -13.67 28.48
C ALA A 256 -7.96 -12.32 29.21
N ASP A 257 -6.87 -11.55 29.17
CA ASP A 257 -6.84 -10.17 29.68
C ASP A 257 -7.57 -9.23 28.71
N THR A 258 -8.91 -9.29 28.74
CA THR A 258 -9.75 -8.43 27.89
C THR A 258 -9.50 -6.94 28.14
N ALA A 259 -9.05 -6.53 29.32
CA ALA A 259 -8.70 -5.13 29.58
C ALA A 259 -7.48 -4.72 28.77
N PHE A 260 -6.44 -5.55 28.74
CA PHE A 260 -5.25 -5.33 27.93
C PHE A 260 -5.55 -5.30 26.43
N TYR A 261 -6.39 -6.22 25.93
CA TYR A 261 -6.77 -6.19 24.50
C TYR A 261 -7.57 -4.94 24.12
N ASN A 262 -8.42 -4.42 25.02
CA ASN A 262 -9.09 -3.14 24.77
C ASN A 262 -8.07 -1.98 24.74
N VAL A 263 -7.03 -2.01 25.56
CA VAL A 263 -5.93 -1.02 25.51
C VAL A 263 -5.23 -1.09 24.16
N LEU A 264 -4.83 -2.28 23.71
CA LEU A 264 -4.19 -2.48 22.40
C LEU A 264 -5.08 -2.01 21.24
N ALA A 265 -6.37 -2.34 21.27
CA ALA A 265 -7.32 -1.92 20.23
C ALA A 265 -7.50 -0.40 20.16
N ARG A 266 -7.45 0.30 21.29
CA ARG A 266 -7.49 1.78 21.33
C ARG A 266 -6.26 2.44 20.70
N MET A 267 -5.13 1.74 20.68
CA MET A 267 -3.87 2.20 20.09
C MET A 267 -3.79 1.90 18.59
N ALA A 268 -4.67 1.04 18.07
CA ALA A 268 -4.69 0.63 16.67
C ALA A 268 -4.96 1.81 15.72
N TYR A 269 -4.59 1.64 14.45
CA TYR A 269 -4.81 2.68 13.43
C TYR A 269 -6.30 3.05 13.30
N SER A 270 -7.16 2.02 13.36
CA SER A 270 -8.63 2.08 13.25
C SER A 270 -9.36 2.75 14.43
N SER A 271 -8.64 3.25 15.44
CA SER A 271 -9.22 3.84 16.64
C SER A 271 -9.10 5.37 16.60
N GLU A 272 -10.22 6.06 16.78
CA GLU A 272 -10.28 7.52 16.83
C GLU A 272 -10.10 8.08 18.26
N LEU A 273 -10.10 7.24 19.31
CA LEU A 273 -10.08 7.72 20.70
C LEU A 273 -8.86 8.60 21.03
N LEU A 274 -7.74 8.35 20.35
CA LEU A 274 -6.48 9.06 20.56
C LEU A 274 -6.22 10.11 19.48
N THR A 275 -7.22 10.41 18.65
CA THR A 275 -7.08 11.32 17.51
C THR A 275 -8.01 12.53 17.61
N LYS A 276 -7.72 13.54 16.80
CA LYS A 276 -8.57 14.69 16.47
C LYS A 276 -8.29 15.07 15.01
N ASN A 277 -9.32 15.21 14.18
CA ASN A 277 -9.18 15.51 12.74
C ASN A 277 -8.28 14.51 11.97
N ASN A 278 -8.32 13.23 12.35
CA ASN A 278 -7.51 12.13 11.82
C ASN A 278 -5.99 12.22 12.15
N GLU A 279 -5.60 13.08 13.09
CA GLU A 279 -4.23 13.15 13.62
C GLU A 279 -4.19 12.79 15.10
N LEU A 280 -3.04 12.33 15.60
CA LEU A 280 -2.90 12.05 17.03
C LEU A 280 -3.04 13.31 17.88
N ASP A 281 -3.95 13.25 18.84
CA ASP A 281 -4.08 14.27 19.86
C ASP A 281 -3.06 14.00 20.97
N SER A 282 -2.03 14.84 21.04
CA SER A 282 -0.91 14.65 21.97
C SER A 282 -1.36 14.56 23.43
N ALA A 283 -2.37 15.34 23.84
CA ALA A 283 -2.87 15.33 25.22
C ALA A 283 -3.61 14.02 25.52
N LYS A 284 -4.45 13.53 24.59
CA LYS A 284 -5.12 12.23 24.75
C LYS A 284 -4.11 11.09 24.81
N VAL A 285 -3.09 11.09 23.94
CA VAL A 285 -2.05 10.07 23.92
C VAL A 285 -1.25 10.05 25.22
N VAL A 286 -0.78 11.21 25.71
CA VAL A 286 -0.03 11.30 26.97
C VAL A 286 -0.85 10.80 28.15
N ASN A 287 -2.11 11.25 28.27
CA ASN A 287 -3.00 10.80 29.34
C ASN A 287 -3.26 9.29 29.26
N PHE A 288 -3.48 8.78 28.06
CA PHE A 288 -3.68 7.35 27.82
C PHE A 288 -2.46 6.53 28.24
N LEU A 289 -1.26 6.96 27.84
CA LEU A 289 -0.02 6.28 28.21
C LEU A 289 0.24 6.36 29.72
N ALA A 290 0.05 7.53 30.34
CA ALA A 290 0.23 7.69 31.79
C ALA A 290 -0.61 6.72 32.63
N VAL A 291 -1.84 6.41 32.19
CA VAL A 291 -2.73 5.45 32.86
C VAL A 291 -2.32 3.99 32.64
N ASN A 292 -1.80 3.66 31.45
CA ASN A 292 -1.57 2.28 31.03
C ASN A 292 -0.11 1.81 31.22
N GLN A 293 0.86 2.72 31.16
CA GLN A 293 2.29 2.44 31.34
C GLN A 293 2.60 1.75 32.68
N PRO A 294 2.00 2.14 33.84
CA PRO A 294 2.27 1.46 35.10
C PRO A 294 1.79 0.00 35.12
N LYS A 295 0.74 -0.32 34.34
CA LYS A 295 0.15 -1.66 34.27
C LYS A 295 0.85 -2.55 33.24
N TYR A 296 1.13 -1.99 32.07
CA TYR A 296 1.54 -2.76 30.89
C TYR A 296 2.91 -2.37 30.34
N GLY A 297 3.60 -1.37 30.90
CA GLY A 297 4.86 -0.84 30.37
C GLY A 297 6.02 -1.84 30.31
N ARG A 298 5.96 -2.93 31.09
CA ARG A 298 6.94 -4.04 31.01
C ARG A 298 6.58 -5.09 29.95
N ASN A 299 5.36 -5.07 29.42
CA ASN A 299 4.89 -6.00 28.40
C ASN A 299 5.46 -5.62 27.02
N ALA A 300 6.11 -6.57 26.35
CA ALA A 300 6.72 -6.39 25.02
C ALA A 300 5.72 -5.88 23.98
N THR A 301 4.52 -6.48 23.92
CA THR A 301 3.46 -6.12 22.99
C THR A 301 2.97 -4.70 23.23
N PHE A 302 2.85 -4.26 24.49
CA PHE A 302 2.50 -2.88 24.81
C PHE A 302 3.57 -1.89 24.34
N LYS A 303 4.86 -2.18 24.60
CA LYS A 303 5.97 -1.32 24.15
C LYS A 303 5.97 -1.12 22.64
N VAL A 304 5.84 -2.21 21.88
CA VAL A 304 5.80 -2.14 20.41
C VAL A 304 4.52 -1.45 19.94
N ALA A 305 3.36 -1.72 20.55
CA ALA A 305 2.13 -0.99 20.23
C ALA A 305 2.28 0.52 20.48
N THR A 306 2.98 0.93 21.54
CA THR A 306 3.27 2.34 21.81
C THR A 306 4.19 2.94 20.75
N LEU A 307 5.23 2.23 20.32
CA LEU A 307 6.08 2.68 19.21
C LEU A 307 5.26 2.89 17.93
N ASN A 308 4.36 1.96 17.59
CA ASN A 308 3.53 2.09 16.40
C ASN A 308 2.50 3.20 16.50
N LEU A 309 1.91 3.39 17.68
CA LEU A 309 1.05 4.53 17.95
C LEU A 309 1.83 5.82 17.70
N LEU A 310 2.95 6.03 18.39
CA LEU A 310 3.69 7.29 18.31
C LEU A 310 4.30 7.55 16.92
N ASN A 311 4.66 6.51 16.16
CA ASN A 311 5.15 6.64 14.78
C ASN A 311 4.11 7.21 13.79
N ARG A 312 2.82 7.27 14.20
CA ARG A 312 1.76 7.96 13.43
C ARG A 312 1.74 9.47 13.65
N GLY A 313 2.36 9.95 14.72
CA GLY A 313 2.33 11.35 15.10
C GLY A 313 3.08 12.23 14.10
N ARG A 314 2.61 13.48 14.01
CA ARG A 314 3.21 14.52 13.16
C ARG A 314 3.77 15.69 13.95
N SER A 315 3.42 15.82 15.23
CA SER A 315 3.98 16.85 16.11
C SER A 315 5.38 16.48 16.57
N GLU A 316 6.26 17.49 16.70
CA GLU A 316 7.62 17.30 17.23
C GLU A 316 7.59 16.62 18.60
N PHE A 317 6.64 16.99 19.46
CA PHE A 317 6.47 16.39 20.77
C PHE A 317 6.20 14.87 20.71
N ILE A 318 5.28 14.41 19.86
CA ILE A 318 5.02 12.95 19.72
C ILE A 318 6.23 12.25 19.12
N TYR A 319 6.91 12.90 18.17
CA TYR A 319 8.11 12.35 17.55
C TYR A 319 9.27 12.21 18.55
N GLU A 320 9.47 13.16 19.47
CA GLU A 320 10.43 13.05 20.56
C GLU A 320 10.10 11.88 21.51
N LEU A 321 8.82 11.71 21.87
CA LEU A 321 8.38 10.55 22.67
C LEU A 321 8.67 9.22 21.96
N TYR A 322 8.34 9.13 20.67
CA TYR A 322 8.62 7.96 19.83
C TYR A 322 10.12 7.64 19.84
N ARG A 323 10.94 8.64 19.53
CA ARG A 323 12.39 8.51 19.42
C ARG A 323 13.02 8.04 20.74
N ASN A 324 12.64 8.63 21.86
CA ASN A 324 13.17 8.25 23.17
C ASN A 324 12.80 6.80 23.52
N LEU A 325 11.54 6.40 23.31
CA LEU A 325 11.11 5.02 23.52
C LEU A 325 11.84 4.04 22.58
N LEU A 326 12.07 4.43 21.33
CA LEU A 326 12.75 3.58 20.34
C LEU A 326 14.21 3.32 20.72
N LYS A 327 14.91 4.32 21.28
CA LYS A 327 16.27 4.18 21.82
C LYS A 327 16.34 3.17 22.97
N GLU A 328 15.35 3.19 23.87
CA GLU A 328 15.27 2.29 25.03
C GLU A 328 14.78 0.87 24.67
N THR A 329 14.12 0.72 23.51
CA THR A 329 13.57 -0.57 23.08
C THR A 329 14.66 -1.48 22.57
N THR A 330 14.75 -2.71 23.07
CA THR A 330 15.74 -3.70 22.64
C THR A 330 15.47 -4.17 21.21
N THR A 331 16.52 -4.51 20.48
CA THR A 331 16.45 -4.78 19.03
C THR A 331 15.64 -6.03 18.69
N ASP A 332 15.63 -7.04 19.56
CA ASP A 332 14.82 -8.26 19.43
C ASP A 332 13.31 -7.96 19.35
N LEU A 333 12.83 -6.96 20.09
CA LEU A 333 11.42 -6.57 20.10
C LEU A 333 10.94 -5.93 18.80
N ILE A 334 11.86 -5.39 18.01
CA ILE A 334 11.57 -4.67 16.77
C ILE A 334 12.19 -5.35 15.54
N ALA A 335 12.74 -6.55 15.69
CA ALA A 335 13.46 -7.27 14.63
C ALA A 335 12.59 -7.54 13.39
N ASN A 336 11.28 -7.70 13.59
CA ASN A 336 10.30 -7.93 12.51
C ASN A 336 9.52 -6.66 12.13
N THR A 337 10.00 -5.47 12.53
CA THR A 337 9.38 -4.18 12.21
C THR A 337 10.36 -3.29 11.44
N PRO A 338 10.45 -3.45 10.10
CA PRO A 338 11.44 -2.75 9.28
C PRO A 338 11.42 -1.23 9.42
N SER A 339 10.25 -0.61 9.62
CA SER A 339 10.13 0.84 9.85
C SER A 339 10.78 1.30 11.15
N HIS A 340 10.64 0.54 12.24
CA HIS A 340 11.31 0.85 13.51
C HIS A 340 12.81 0.58 13.43
N LEU A 341 13.24 -0.48 12.72
CA LEU A 341 14.66 -0.72 12.46
C LEU A 341 15.28 0.44 11.67
N PHE A 342 14.63 0.89 10.59
CA PHE A 342 15.03 2.04 9.79
C PHE A 342 15.16 3.30 10.66
N ASN A 343 14.13 3.62 11.44
CA ASN A 343 14.13 4.82 12.28
C ASN A 343 15.20 4.73 13.39
N LYS A 344 15.42 3.54 13.96
CA LYS A 344 16.42 3.33 15.01
C LYS A 344 17.84 3.43 14.46
N LEU A 345 18.07 2.99 13.22
CA LEU A 345 19.36 3.20 12.54
C LEU A 345 19.72 4.68 12.50
N GLY A 346 18.78 5.57 12.18
CA GLY A 346 19.03 7.02 12.18
C GLY A 346 19.56 7.59 13.51
N ASP A 347 19.18 7.02 14.65
CA ASP A 347 19.67 7.48 15.96
C ASP A 347 20.99 6.81 16.41
N VAL A 348 21.24 5.59 15.94
CA VAL A 348 22.35 4.73 16.41
C VAL A 348 23.56 4.81 15.49
N LEU A 349 23.35 5.11 14.21
CA LEU A 349 24.35 5.07 13.14
C LEU A 349 25.66 5.78 13.52
N TRP A 350 25.56 6.93 14.17
CA TRP A 350 26.71 7.77 14.55
C TRP A 350 27.25 7.50 15.96
N LYS A 351 26.67 6.57 16.71
CA LYS A 351 26.98 6.32 18.13
C LYS A 351 27.61 4.96 18.39
N ASN A 352 27.18 3.91 17.69
CA ASN A 352 27.66 2.55 17.91
C ASN A 352 27.60 1.71 16.63
N THR A 353 28.77 1.47 16.02
CA THR A 353 28.90 0.74 14.76
C THR A 353 28.42 -0.71 14.87
N ASP A 354 28.70 -1.42 15.96
CA ASP A 354 28.30 -2.83 16.11
C ASP A 354 26.78 -2.98 16.18
N THR A 355 26.12 -2.06 16.88
CA THR A 355 24.66 -2.02 16.94
C THR A 355 24.06 -1.66 15.58
N ALA A 356 24.68 -0.72 14.85
CA ALA A 356 24.26 -0.38 13.50
C ALA A 356 24.39 -1.59 12.54
N VAL A 357 25.50 -2.33 12.58
CA VAL A 357 25.67 -3.56 11.79
C VAL A 357 24.58 -4.59 12.11
N ALA A 358 24.28 -4.83 13.39
CA ALA A 358 23.24 -5.75 13.80
C ALA A 358 21.86 -5.34 13.27
N LEU A 359 21.54 -4.04 13.33
CA LEU A 359 20.28 -3.50 12.81
C LEU A 359 20.18 -3.59 11.28
N VAL A 360 21.26 -3.28 10.55
CA VAL A 360 21.27 -3.39 9.07
C VAL A 360 21.06 -4.84 8.63
N LYS A 361 21.60 -5.83 9.35
CA LYS A 361 21.37 -7.26 9.07
C LYS A 361 19.94 -7.72 9.30
N LEU A 362 19.23 -7.09 10.24
CA LEU A 362 17.80 -7.35 10.41
C LEU A 362 17.00 -6.64 9.31
N LEU A 363 17.40 -5.42 8.95
CA LEU A 363 16.77 -4.65 7.89
C LEU A 363 16.94 -5.31 6.52
N SER A 364 18.04 -6.02 6.26
CA SER A 364 18.31 -6.69 4.97
C SER A 364 17.32 -7.80 4.63
N ALA A 365 16.54 -8.30 5.61
CA ALA A 365 15.40 -9.18 5.34
C ALA A 365 14.28 -8.48 4.56
N ASN A 366 14.26 -7.14 4.50
CA ASN A 366 13.35 -6.34 3.69
C ASN A 366 14.15 -5.46 2.72
N GLN A 367 14.33 -5.94 1.48
CA GLN A 367 15.16 -5.28 0.46
C GLN A 367 14.72 -3.83 0.19
N HIS A 368 13.41 -3.57 0.09
CA HIS A 368 12.88 -2.22 -0.16
C HIS A 368 13.29 -1.25 0.96
N MET A 369 13.16 -1.66 2.22
CA MET A 369 13.53 -0.84 3.36
C MET A 369 15.06 -0.68 3.50
N LEU A 370 15.83 -1.71 3.14
CA LEU A 370 17.29 -1.62 3.06
C LEU A 370 17.71 -0.59 2.00
N ASP A 371 17.18 -0.69 0.78
CA ASP A 371 17.49 0.23 -0.32
C ASP A 371 17.10 1.66 0.04
N SER A 372 15.89 1.83 0.60
CA SER A 372 15.42 3.10 1.13
C SER A 372 16.39 3.68 2.16
N TRP A 373 16.94 2.87 3.07
CA TRP A 373 17.88 3.36 4.07
C TRP A 373 19.23 3.73 3.45
N LEU A 374 19.74 2.88 2.56
CA LEU A 374 21.00 3.11 1.85
C LEU A 374 20.96 4.41 1.04
N ASP A 375 19.90 4.63 0.27
CA ASP A 375 19.76 5.82 -0.58
C ASP A 375 19.37 7.07 0.20
N GLN A 376 18.36 6.98 1.06
CA GLN A 376 17.73 8.16 1.66
C GLN A 376 18.39 8.62 2.95
N SER A 377 19.21 7.81 3.60
CA SER A 377 19.77 8.16 4.90
C SER A 377 21.28 7.93 4.96
N PHE A 378 21.73 6.73 4.61
CA PHE A 378 23.13 6.34 4.84
C PHE A 378 24.09 6.98 3.84
N SER A 379 23.81 6.87 2.53
CA SER A 379 24.70 7.36 1.49
C SER A 379 24.87 8.88 1.51
N GLN A 380 23.87 9.63 2.00
CA GLN A 380 23.97 11.08 2.18
C GLN A 380 25.13 11.45 3.11
N GLY A 381 25.31 10.71 4.21
CA GLY A 381 26.41 10.93 5.15
C GLY A 381 27.80 10.77 4.52
N LEU A 382 27.94 10.01 3.43
CA LEU A 382 29.22 9.82 2.74
C LEU A 382 29.57 10.95 1.78
N ARG A 383 28.61 11.83 1.45
CA ARG A 383 28.84 12.94 0.54
C ARG A 383 29.42 14.15 1.26
N LYS A 384 30.23 14.92 0.54
CA LYS A 384 30.55 16.29 0.93
C LYS A 384 29.29 17.13 0.75
N HIS A 385 28.63 17.49 1.85
CA HIS A 385 27.48 18.40 1.79
C HIS A 385 27.95 19.80 1.38
N PRO A 386 27.19 20.53 0.53
CA PRO A 386 27.37 21.97 0.38
C PRO A 386 27.36 22.62 1.77
N SER A 387 28.11 23.71 1.97
CA SER A 387 28.05 24.47 3.21
C SER A 387 26.58 24.86 3.45
N LEU A 388 25.95 24.25 4.46
CA LEU A 388 24.60 24.62 4.87
C LEU A 388 24.62 26.11 5.21
N ASP A 389 23.67 26.88 4.67
CA ASP A 389 23.36 28.19 5.22
C ASP A 389 22.80 27.97 6.62
N THR A 390 23.69 28.02 7.61
CA THR A 390 23.37 27.74 9.00
C THR A 390 22.34 28.72 9.54
N ALA A 391 22.29 29.96 9.04
CA ALA A 391 21.31 30.94 9.48
C ALA A 391 19.90 30.59 8.99
N GLU A 392 19.75 30.26 7.70
CA GLU A 392 18.45 29.90 7.14
C GLU A 392 17.95 28.54 7.68
N ALA A 393 18.85 27.58 7.89
CA ALA A 393 18.51 26.31 8.52
C ALA A 393 18.03 26.50 9.97
N LEU A 394 18.75 27.30 10.78
CA LEU A 394 18.35 27.63 12.15
C LEU A 394 16.99 28.33 12.19
N LYS A 395 16.77 29.29 11.30
CA LYS A 395 15.49 29.98 11.16
C LYS A 395 14.36 29.01 10.84
N THR A 396 14.55 28.16 9.82
CA THR A 396 13.55 27.15 9.42
C THR A 396 13.22 26.18 10.56
N PHE A 397 14.22 25.70 11.31
CA PHE A 397 13.99 24.81 12.45
C PHE A 397 13.19 25.50 13.56
N ARG A 398 13.53 26.74 13.89
CA ARG A 398 12.81 27.54 14.90
C ARG A 398 11.37 27.85 14.48
N GLU A 399 11.16 28.21 13.22
CA GLU A 399 9.82 28.44 12.64
C GLU A 399 8.96 27.16 12.67
N ARG A 400 9.58 25.99 12.53
CA ARG A 400 8.93 24.68 12.68
C ARG A 400 8.77 24.24 14.14
N GLY A 401 9.20 25.05 15.11
CA GLY A 401 9.07 24.76 16.54
C GLY A 401 10.03 23.69 17.06
N VAL A 402 11.11 23.39 16.35
CA VAL A 402 12.15 22.45 16.81
C VAL A 402 12.90 23.06 18.00
N SER A 403 13.09 22.28 19.07
CA SER A 403 13.75 22.76 20.28
C SER A 403 15.23 23.09 20.06
N GLU A 404 15.78 24.10 20.75
CA GLU A 404 17.21 24.46 20.65
C GLU A 404 18.13 23.27 20.98
N LYS A 405 17.71 22.41 21.91
CA LYS A 405 18.40 21.16 22.21
C LYS A 405 18.46 20.24 20.99
N ARG A 406 17.32 20.04 20.30
CA ARG A 406 17.27 19.16 19.11
C ARG A 406 18.03 19.76 17.94
N ILE A 407 18.00 21.08 17.78
CA ILE A 407 18.82 21.79 16.79
C ILE A 407 20.31 21.49 17.04
N ALA A 408 20.80 21.64 18.27
CA ALA A 408 22.19 21.33 18.62
C ALA A 408 22.55 19.86 18.32
N GLU A 409 21.67 18.91 18.67
CA GLU A 409 21.84 17.49 18.35
C GLU A 409 21.92 17.24 16.84
N LEU A 410 21.08 17.89 16.03
CA LEU A 410 21.10 17.75 14.57
C LEU A 410 22.41 18.23 13.94
N PHE A 411 22.97 19.34 14.44
CA PHE A 411 24.27 19.83 13.97
C PHE A 411 25.41 18.90 14.37
N GLU A 412 25.39 18.37 15.60
CA GLU A 412 26.37 17.38 16.05
C GLU A 412 26.28 16.08 15.22
N GLU A 413 25.05 15.60 14.95
CA GLU A 413 24.78 14.45 14.09
C GLU A 413 25.36 14.69 12.68
N ALA A 414 25.10 15.85 12.08
CA ALA A 414 25.60 16.21 10.75
C ALA A 414 27.13 16.28 10.66
N GLU A 415 27.80 16.77 11.71
CA GLU A 415 29.26 16.83 11.78
C GLU A 415 29.90 15.43 11.86
N LYS A 416 29.33 14.54 12.67
CA LYS A 416 29.89 13.19 12.92
C LYS A 416 29.48 12.17 11.87
N ALA A 417 28.38 12.39 11.16
CA ALA A 417 27.80 11.44 10.23
C ALA A 417 28.78 10.89 9.17
N PRO A 418 29.66 11.70 8.54
CA PRO A 418 30.54 11.19 7.50
C PRO A 418 31.57 10.17 7.99
N ALA A 419 32.26 10.46 9.10
CA ALA A 419 33.25 9.56 9.67
C ALA A 419 32.61 8.25 10.14
N ALA A 420 31.47 8.34 10.83
CA ALA A 420 30.73 7.16 11.29
C ALA A 420 30.22 6.30 10.12
N SER A 421 29.69 6.94 9.07
CA SER A 421 29.17 6.24 7.88
C SER A 421 30.27 5.46 7.17
N ARG A 422 31.48 6.02 7.07
CA ARG A 422 32.65 5.33 6.49
C ARG A 422 33.07 4.11 7.29
N VAL A 423 33.14 4.24 8.61
CA VAL A 423 33.48 3.11 9.51
C VAL A 423 32.43 2.00 9.39
N LEU A 424 31.14 2.35 9.37
CA LEU A 424 30.07 1.38 9.17
C LEU A 424 30.17 0.72 7.79
N LEU A 425 30.37 1.48 6.72
CA LEU A 425 30.49 0.94 5.37
C LEU A 425 31.62 -0.10 5.25
N GLY A 426 32.77 0.20 5.85
CA GLY A 426 33.90 -0.73 5.91
C GLY A 426 33.59 -2.02 6.69
N ARG A 427 32.69 -1.98 7.68
CA ARG A 427 32.20 -3.18 8.38
C ARG A 427 31.20 -3.96 7.54
N LEU A 428 30.24 -3.28 6.91
CA LEU A 428 29.17 -3.91 6.13
C LEU A 428 29.71 -4.68 4.92
N VAL A 429 30.75 -4.17 4.24
CA VAL A 429 31.35 -4.88 3.08
C VAL A 429 32.05 -6.19 3.47
N GLN A 430 32.37 -6.38 4.76
CA GLN A 430 32.98 -7.59 5.31
C GLN A 430 31.96 -8.62 5.83
N GLU A 431 30.67 -8.27 5.87
CA GLU A 431 29.63 -9.17 6.38
C GLU A 431 29.49 -10.43 5.53
N LYS A 432 29.03 -11.54 6.13
CA LYS A 432 28.87 -12.82 5.41
C LYS A 432 27.68 -12.84 4.44
N ASP A 433 26.66 -12.01 4.70
CA ASP A 433 25.45 -11.87 3.90
C ASP A 433 25.78 -11.35 2.49
N SER A 434 25.49 -12.17 1.48
CA SER A 434 25.79 -11.83 0.08
C SER A 434 24.91 -10.72 -0.47
N VAL A 435 23.65 -10.61 -0.02
CA VAL A 435 22.72 -9.55 -0.45
C VAL A 435 23.22 -8.21 0.06
N LEU A 436 23.53 -8.15 1.36
CA LEU A 436 24.06 -6.94 1.98
C LEU A 436 25.39 -6.52 1.33
N ARG A 437 26.34 -7.45 1.14
CA ARG A 437 27.61 -7.15 0.46
C ARG A 437 27.39 -6.61 -0.95
N THR A 438 26.50 -7.23 -1.73
CA THR A 438 26.16 -6.80 -3.10
C THR A 438 25.63 -5.37 -3.11
N ALA A 439 24.79 -5.02 -2.11
CA ALA A 439 24.20 -3.69 -2.00
C ALA A 439 25.23 -2.59 -1.65
N VAL A 440 26.20 -2.87 -0.76
CA VAL A 440 27.12 -1.84 -0.24
C VAL A 440 28.46 -1.77 -0.95
N ARG A 441 28.89 -2.82 -1.66
CA ARG A 441 30.22 -2.88 -2.29
C ARG A 441 30.47 -1.75 -3.30
N PRO A 442 29.55 -1.40 -4.22
CA PRO A 442 29.76 -0.26 -5.13
C PRO A 442 30.00 1.05 -4.39
N MET A 443 29.18 1.33 -3.36
CA MET A 443 29.31 2.52 -2.52
C MET A 443 30.64 2.55 -1.75
N TYR A 444 31.12 1.40 -1.25
CA TYR A 444 32.42 1.28 -0.59
C TYR A 444 33.58 1.64 -1.51
N LEU A 445 33.59 1.10 -2.73
CA LEU A 445 34.64 1.40 -3.71
C LEU A 445 34.64 2.88 -4.11
N TRP A 446 33.46 3.50 -4.25
CA TRP A 446 33.34 4.92 -4.50
C TRP A 446 33.87 5.77 -3.33
N ASP A 447 33.53 5.45 -2.08
CA ASP A 447 34.09 6.15 -0.91
C ASP A 447 35.61 6.02 -0.86
N GLN A 448 36.19 4.85 -1.17
CA GLN A 448 37.65 4.69 -1.29
C GLN A 448 38.25 5.60 -2.37
N ALA A 449 37.59 5.69 -3.54
CA ALA A 449 38.05 6.53 -4.64
C ALA A 449 38.04 8.03 -4.27
N MET A 450 37.03 8.48 -3.53
CA MET A 450 36.95 9.88 -3.07
C MET A 450 38.07 10.29 -2.11
N HIS A 451 38.68 9.33 -1.40
CA HIS A 451 39.63 9.60 -0.34
C HIS A 451 41.07 9.18 -0.67
N THR A 452 41.37 8.95 -1.96
CA THR A 452 42.71 8.64 -2.42
C THR A 452 43.13 9.53 -3.58
N THR A 453 44.41 9.88 -3.61
CA THR A 453 45.07 10.52 -4.76
C THR A 453 46.00 9.54 -5.48
N ASP A 454 46.15 8.31 -4.98
CA ASP A 454 47.00 7.29 -5.59
C ASP A 454 46.36 6.74 -6.88
N THR A 455 47.00 7.04 -8.00
CA THR A 455 46.54 6.63 -9.33
C THR A 455 46.51 5.12 -9.53
N ALA A 456 47.36 4.35 -8.84
CA ALA A 456 47.33 2.89 -8.92
C ALA A 456 46.08 2.32 -8.24
N THR A 457 45.76 2.82 -7.05
CA THR A 457 44.52 2.50 -6.32
C THR A 457 43.28 2.88 -7.13
N LEU A 458 43.25 4.08 -7.74
CA LEU A 458 42.13 4.51 -8.57
C LEU A 458 41.91 3.59 -9.79
N LYS A 459 42.99 3.18 -10.48
CA LYS A 459 42.91 2.21 -11.59
C LYS A 459 42.42 0.84 -11.12
N ASN A 460 42.86 0.38 -9.95
CA ASN A 460 42.40 -0.89 -9.37
C ASN A 460 40.91 -0.84 -9.03
N ILE A 461 40.43 0.26 -8.44
CA ILE A 461 39.01 0.48 -8.16
C ILE A 461 38.19 0.44 -9.47
N ALA A 462 38.65 1.14 -10.52
CA ALA A 462 38.01 1.10 -11.83
C ALA A 462 37.93 -0.32 -12.41
N GLY A 463 39.01 -1.10 -12.27
CA GLY A 463 39.05 -2.51 -12.67
C GLY A 463 38.05 -3.38 -11.91
N GLN A 464 37.88 -3.18 -10.60
CA GLN A 464 36.88 -3.88 -9.80
C GLN A 464 35.45 -3.54 -10.22
N PHE A 465 35.18 -2.27 -10.53
CA PHE A 465 33.89 -1.85 -11.08
C PHE A 465 33.59 -2.47 -12.44
N ALA A 466 34.59 -2.60 -13.32
CA ALA A 466 34.42 -3.19 -14.64
C ALA A 466 34.04 -4.69 -14.58
N GLN A 467 34.37 -5.36 -13.47
CA GLN A 467 34.07 -6.79 -13.23
C GLN A 467 32.70 -7.03 -12.57
N MET A 468 31.95 -5.99 -12.22
CA MET A 468 30.64 -6.14 -11.56
C MET A 468 29.59 -6.74 -12.51
N GLY A 469 28.68 -7.55 -11.95
CA GLY A 469 27.62 -8.24 -12.69
C GLY A 469 26.27 -7.52 -12.64
N ALA A 470 25.24 -8.19 -13.19
CA ALA A 470 23.87 -7.67 -13.25
C ALA A 470 23.24 -7.43 -11.86
N ALA A 471 23.63 -8.24 -10.86
CA ALA A 471 23.13 -8.11 -9.49
C ALA A 471 23.64 -6.83 -8.82
N GLU A 472 24.94 -6.52 -8.89
CA GLU A 472 25.47 -5.25 -8.37
C GLU A 472 24.94 -4.03 -9.15
N LEU A 473 24.72 -4.16 -10.46
CA LEU A 473 24.10 -3.10 -11.26
C LEU A 473 22.67 -2.79 -10.81
N THR A 474 21.87 -3.82 -10.53
CA THR A 474 20.45 -3.67 -10.20
C THR A 474 20.22 -3.38 -8.72
N LEU A 475 20.83 -4.15 -7.82
CA LEU A 475 20.63 -4.05 -6.37
C LEU A 475 21.62 -3.06 -5.72
N GLY A 476 22.88 -3.10 -6.12
CA GLY A 476 23.93 -2.23 -5.56
C GLY A 476 24.05 -0.86 -6.24
N LYS A 477 23.19 -0.58 -7.24
CA LYS A 477 23.21 0.63 -8.06
C LYS A 477 24.60 0.94 -8.61
N ALA A 478 25.34 -0.10 -9.02
CA ALA A 478 26.75 0.03 -9.38
C ALA A 478 26.98 1.10 -10.46
N ALA A 479 26.05 1.22 -11.42
CA ALA A 479 26.13 2.22 -12.48
C ALA A 479 26.25 3.67 -11.96
N ARG A 480 25.51 4.03 -10.89
CA ARG A 480 25.65 5.35 -10.25
C ARG A 480 27.10 5.59 -9.83
N TYR A 481 27.65 4.67 -9.05
CA TYR A 481 28.99 4.79 -8.49
C TYR A 481 30.09 4.68 -9.55
N GLN A 482 29.88 3.88 -10.60
CA GLN A 482 30.78 3.80 -11.75
C GLN A 482 30.94 5.17 -12.44
N LEU A 483 29.82 5.88 -12.69
CA LEU A 483 29.85 7.21 -13.29
C LEU A 483 30.52 8.25 -12.38
N MET A 484 30.26 8.20 -11.07
CA MET A 484 30.93 9.07 -10.10
C MET A 484 32.44 8.83 -10.06
N VAL A 485 32.88 7.57 -10.06
CA VAL A 485 34.30 7.22 -10.10
C VAL A 485 34.94 7.60 -11.43
N ALA A 486 34.22 7.52 -12.55
CA ALA A 486 34.69 8.05 -13.82
C ALA A 486 34.97 9.57 -13.74
N GLY A 487 34.14 10.34 -13.02
CA GLY A 487 34.41 11.74 -12.70
C GLY A 487 35.71 11.95 -11.92
N ILE A 488 35.89 11.21 -10.82
CA ILE A 488 37.11 11.26 -9.99
C ILE A 488 38.37 10.91 -10.82
N LEU A 489 38.28 9.90 -11.68
CA LEU A 489 39.38 9.52 -12.58
C LEU A 489 39.75 10.66 -13.56
N LYS A 490 38.76 11.39 -14.08
CA LYS A 490 39.01 12.55 -14.96
C LYS A 490 39.70 13.68 -14.20
N GLU A 491 39.28 13.98 -12.98
CA GLU A 491 39.92 14.98 -12.12
C GLU A 491 41.37 14.60 -11.80
N ALA A 492 41.65 13.31 -11.60
CA ALA A 492 42.98 12.75 -11.42
C ALA A 492 43.80 12.60 -12.72
N GLN A 493 43.33 13.17 -13.85
CA GLN A 493 43.98 13.11 -15.16
C GLN A 493 44.15 11.68 -15.75
N LEU A 494 43.34 10.71 -15.27
CA LEU A 494 43.30 9.33 -15.75
C LEU A 494 42.22 9.15 -16.85
N THR A 495 42.20 10.05 -17.83
CA THR A 495 41.13 10.15 -18.84
C THR A 495 40.84 8.83 -19.57
N ALA A 496 41.87 8.11 -20.02
CA ALA A 496 41.67 6.85 -20.74
C ALA A 496 40.96 5.78 -19.89
N THR A 497 41.28 5.70 -18.59
CA THR A 497 40.64 4.77 -17.65
C THR A 497 39.21 5.21 -17.34
N ALA A 498 38.99 6.52 -17.19
CA ALA A 498 37.65 7.07 -16.98
C ALA A 498 36.72 6.78 -18.17
N ASP A 499 37.23 6.94 -19.39
CA ASP A 499 36.49 6.72 -20.62
C ASP A 499 36.18 5.22 -20.81
N GLN A 500 37.13 4.33 -20.52
CA GLN A 500 36.88 2.88 -20.51
C GLN A 500 35.79 2.48 -19.50
N LEU A 501 35.80 3.08 -18.30
CA LEU A 501 34.77 2.81 -17.29
C LEU A 501 33.39 3.33 -17.74
N LEU A 502 33.32 4.51 -18.35
CA LEU A 502 32.08 5.04 -18.92
C LEU A 502 31.53 4.12 -20.02
N ASP A 503 32.36 3.67 -20.95
CA ASP A 503 31.95 2.78 -22.05
C ASP A 503 31.47 1.42 -21.55
N LYS A 504 32.13 0.87 -20.53
CA LYS A 504 31.67 -0.35 -19.85
C LYS A 504 30.32 -0.13 -19.17
N THR A 505 30.15 0.97 -18.44
CA THR A 505 28.90 1.32 -17.75
C THR A 505 27.73 1.44 -18.73
N LEU A 506 27.95 2.11 -19.88
CA LEU A 506 26.98 2.19 -20.97
C LEU A 506 26.59 0.82 -21.50
N THR A 507 27.58 -0.02 -21.80
CA THR A 507 27.35 -1.38 -22.31
C THR A 507 26.51 -2.22 -21.35
N ASP A 508 26.84 -2.15 -20.06
CA ASP A 508 26.14 -2.86 -19.00
C ASP A 508 24.70 -2.39 -18.83
N LEU A 509 24.48 -1.09 -18.79
CA LEU A 509 23.15 -0.49 -18.67
C LEU A 509 22.27 -0.81 -19.88
N VAL A 510 22.81 -0.75 -21.09
CA VAL A 510 22.08 -1.13 -22.33
C VAL A 510 21.69 -2.61 -22.26
N LYS A 511 22.63 -3.49 -21.91
CA LYS A 511 22.34 -4.93 -21.76
C LYS A 511 21.29 -5.18 -20.70
N ASN A 512 21.39 -4.50 -19.55
CA ASN A 512 20.42 -4.60 -18.46
C ASN A 512 19.02 -4.16 -18.92
N GLN A 513 18.88 -3.04 -19.65
CA GLN A 513 17.59 -2.58 -20.17
C GLN A 513 16.96 -3.56 -21.17
N GLN A 514 17.80 -4.25 -21.96
CA GLN A 514 17.39 -5.20 -23.00
C GLN A 514 17.10 -6.63 -22.47
N ASP A 515 17.42 -6.94 -21.21
CA ASP A 515 17.18 -8.26 -20.61
C ASP A 515 15.69 -8.48 -20.28
N THR A 516 14.90 -8.73 -21.33
CA THR A 516 13.45 -8.94 -21.22
C THR A 516 13.09 -10.17 -20.38
N ALA A 517 13.95 -11.19 -20.36
CA ALA A 517 13.73 -12.40 -19.57
C ALA A 517 13.81 -12.08 -18.07
N PHE A 518 14.87 -11.39 -17.64
CA PHE A 518 15.05 -10.96 -16.25
C PHE A 518 13.90 -10.08 -15.78
N TRP A 519 13.57 -9.01 -16.52
CA TRP A 519 12.52 -8.07 -16.11
C TRP A 519 11.11 -8.68 -16.11
N ARG A 520 10.87 -9.70 -16.95
CA ARG A 520 9.60 -10.43 -16.95
C ARG A 520 9.44 -11.31 -15.71
N THR A 521 10.53 -11.84 -15.16
CA THR A 521 10.50 -12.68 -13.95
C THR A 521 10.68 -11.90 -12.65
N HIS A 522 10.98 -10.60 -12.71
CA HIS A 522 11.15 -9.72 -11.54
C HIS A 522 10.28 -8.45 -11.62
N PRO A 523 8.94 -8.58 -11.71
CA PRO A 523 8.03 -7.43 -11.78
C PRO A 523 8.13 -6.52 -10.55
N GLU A 524 8.58 -7.03 -9.40
CA GLU A 524 8.83 -6.28 -8.17
C GLU A 524 10.00 -5.30 -8.29
N LEU A 525 10.90 -5.47 -9.27
CA LEU A 525 12.06 -4.58 -9.49
C LEU A 525 11.81 -3.54 -10.59
N LYS A 526 10.56 -3.35 -11.03
CA LYS A 526 10.25 -2.48 -12.17
C LYS A 526 10.69 -1.03 -11.97
N GLU A 527 10.58 -0.49 -10.76
CA GLU A 527 11.05 0.87 -10.46
C GLU A 527 12.57 1.00 -10.63
N LYS A 528 13.33 -0.04 -10.28
CA LYS A 528 14.79 -0.08 -10.49
C LYS A 528 15.15 -0.11 -11.97
N LYS A 529 14.32 -0.73 -12.81
CA LYS A 529 14.48 -0.67 -14.26
C LYS A 529 14.38 0.77 -14.76
N ASP A 530 13.36 1.49 -14.32
CA ASP A 530 13.13 2.88 -14.71
C ASP A 530 14.25 3.79 -14.17
N ALA A 531 14.72 3.55 -12.93
CA ALA A 531 15.88 4.25 -12.37
C ALA A 531 17.17 4.00 -13.18
N ASN A 532 17.46 2.75 -13.57
CA ASN A 532 18.61 2.43 -14.42
C ASN A 532 18.52 3.07 -15.81
N LYS A 533 17.31 3.22 -16.35
CA LYS A 533 17.08 3.93 -17.62
C LYS A 533 17.46 5.42 -17.49
N ASN A 534 17.15 6.04 -16.36
CA ASN A 534 17.53 7.43 -16.09
C ASN A 534 19.05 7.59 -15.92
N ILE A 535 19.73 6.63 -15.26
CA ILE A 535 21.21 6.61 -15.20
C ILE A 535 21.80 6.42 -16.60
N LEU A 536 21.20 5.57 -17.44
CA LEU A 536 21.61 5.37 -18.83
C LEU A 536 21.50 6.66 -19.65
N ALA A 537 20.42 7.43 -19.47
CA ALA A 537 20.27 8.74 -20.10
C ALA A 537 21.44 9.67 -19.73
N HIS A 538 21.81 9.72 -18.45
CA HIS A 538 22.95 10.52 -18.00
C HIS A 538 24.29 10.00 -18.54
N ALA A 539 24.51 8.69 -18.57
CA ALA A 539 25.72 8.10 -19.13
C ALA A 539 25.89 8.47 -20.61
N TYR A 540 24.81 8.45 -21.41
CA TYR A 540 24.83 8.92 -22.78
C TYR A 540 25.15 10.42 -22.89
N TYR A 541 24.62 11.23 -21.97
CA TYR A 541 24.93 12.65 -21.94
C TYR A 541 26.42 12.92 -21.62
N LEU A 542 27.02 12.18 -20.68
CA LEU A 542 28.46 12.25 -20.41
C LEU A 542 29.28 11.85 -21.65
N LYS A 543 28.82 10.84 -22.41
CA LYS A 543 29.45 10.42 -23.66
C LYS A 543 29.33 11.48 -24.75
N TYR A 544 28.18 12.13 -24.87
CA TYR A 544 28.00 13.31 -25.73
C TYR A 544 29.03 14.39 -25.41
N GLN A 545 29.19 14.77 -24.13
CA GLN A 545 30.15 15.79 -23.71
C GLN A 545 31.60 15.40 -24.04
N GLN A 546 31.95 14.12 -23.90
CA GLN A 546 33.27 13.58 -24.27
C GLN A 546 33.53 13.70 -25.78
N THR A 547 32.55 13.30 -26.60
CA THR A 547 32.70 13.19 -28.06
C THR A 547 32.53 14.52 -28.80
N ALA A 548 31.81 15.49 -28.21
CA ALA A 548 31.45 16.76 -28.86
C ALA A 548 32.63 17.59 -29.41
N LYS A 549 33.84 17.43 -28.84
CA LYS A 549 35.05 18.12 -29.31
C LYS A 549 35.70 17.46 -30.53
N GLN A 550 35.45 16.18 -30.76
CA GLN A 550 36.15 15.36 -31.75
C GLN A 550 35.25 15.01 -32.94
N ASP A 551 34.00 14.63 -32.67
CA ASP A 551 33.04 14.19 -33.67
C ASP A 551 31.65 14.70 -33.31
N LYS A 552 31.20 15.75 -34.00
CA LYS A 552 29.92 16.39 -33.71
C LYS A 552 28.72 15.49 -34.06
N ASP A 553 28.83 14.69 -35.12
CA ASP A 553 27.73 13.84 -35.58
C ASP A 553 27.54 12.66 -34.62
N ALA A 554 28.64 12.01 -34.21
CA ALA A 554 28.59 10.97 -33.18
C ALA A 554 28.11 11.52 -31.83
N ALA A 555 28.56 12.73 -31.45
CA ALA A 555 28.09 13.37 -30.23
C ALA A 555 26.56 13.61 -30.26
N MET A 556 26.03 14.11 -31.38
CA MET A 556 24.59 14.31 -31.54
C MET A 556 23.78 13.02 -31.41
N ASN A 557 24.31 11.88 -31.87
CA ASN A 557 23.66 10.58 -31.67
C ASN A 557 23.55 10.24 -30.16
N TYR A 558 24.61 10.49 -29.38
CA TYR A 558 24.56 10.26 -27.93
C TYR A 558 23.60 11.19 -27.21
N LEU A 559 23.53 12.48 -27.60
CA LEU A 559 22.55 13.39 -27.02
C LEU A 559 21.11 12.96 -27.36
N GLY A 560 20.88 12.47 -28.57
CA GLY A 560 19.60 11.87 -28.96
C GLY A 560 19.24 10.62 -28.15
N LEU A 561 20.22 9.77 -27.86
CA LEU A 561 20.03 8.60 -26.98
C LEU A 561 19.77 9.01 -25.53
N ALA A 562 20.44 10.04 -25.02
CA ALA A 562 20.15 10.61 -23.70
C ALA A 562 18.69 11.09 -23.64
N ALA A 563 18.26 11.88 -24.62
CA ALA A 563 16.90 12.38 -24.73
C ALA A 563 15.84 11.25 -24.90
N ALA A 564 16.18 10.17 -25.59
CA ALA A 564 15.29 9.02 -25.76
C ALA A 564 15.16 8.15 -24.50
N ASN A 565 16.17 8.17 -23.62
CA ASN A 565 16.14 7.44 -22.35
C ASN A 565 15.67 8.30 -21.17
N SER A 566 15.45 9.61 -21.36
CA SER A 566 14.76 10.44 -20.36
C SER A 566 13.34 9.91 -20.05
N PRO A 567 12.81 10.17 -18.83
CA PRO A 567 11.51 9.68 -18.41
C PRO A 567 10.39 10.01 -19.40
N GLY A 568 9.59 9.03 -19.80
CA GLY A 568 8.49 9.20 -20.75
C GLY A 568 7.12 9.51 -20.13
N ASN A 569 6.99 9.44 -18.81
CA ASN A 569 5.76 9.68 -18.04
C ASN A 569 6.10 9.80 -16.53
N ASN A 570 5.11 10.15 -15.70
CA ASN A 570 5.30 10.32 -14.26
C ASN A 570 5.79 9.06 -13.56
N ARG A 571 5.36 7.89 -14.01
CA ARG A 571 5.83 6.61 -13.47
C ARG A 571 7.33 6.41 -13.69
N GLU A 572 7.84 6.78 -14.87
CA GLU A 572 9.27 6.72 -15.19
C GLU A 572 10.09 7.81 -14.46
N LYS A 573 9.45 8.85 -13.92
CA LYS A 573 10.04 9.76 -12.93
C LYS A 573 10.08 9.07 -11.56
N ALA A 574 10.63 7.86 -11.52
CA ALA A 574 10.65 6.99 -10.36
C ALA A 574 11.28 7.73 -9.17
N TYR A 575 10.63 7.69 -8.01
CA TYR A 575 11.17 8.24 -6.77
C TYR A 575 12.57 7.69 -6.47
N GLU A 576 12.82 6.41 -6.78
CA GLU A 576 14.15 5.81 -6.67
C GLU A 576 15.24 6.56 -7.45
N SER A 577 14.90 7.18 -8.58
CA SER A 577 15.85 7.91 -9.45
C SER A 577 16.19 9.31 -8.93
N PHE A 578 15.43 9.87 -8.00
CA PHE A 578 15.71 11.19 -7.43
C PHE A 578 17.11 11.22 -6.81
N TYR A 579 17.43 10.24 -5.98
CA TYR A 579 18.73 10.13 -5.33
C TYR A 579 19.86 9.88 -6.33
N ASP A 580 19.63 9.04 -7.34
CA ASP A 580 20.59 8.85 -8.44
C ASP A 580 20.97 10.18 -9.08
N ARG A 581 19.99 11.02 -9.41
CA ARG A 581 20.24 12.34 -10.01
C ARG A 581 20.99 13.27 -9.08
N VAL A 582 20.60 13.30 -7.82
CA VAL A 582 21.24 14.13 -6.80
C VAL A 582 22.71 13.73 -6.59
N PHE A 583 23.05 12.44 -6.66
CA PHE A 583 24.43 11.95 -6.58
C PHE A 583 25.24 12.24 -7.83
N LEU A 584 24.62 12.07 -9.01
CA LEU A 584 25.28 12.25 -10.30
C LEU A 584 25.35 13.72 -10.76
N ASP A 585 24.65 14.63 -10.08
CA ASP A 585 24.38 16.00 -10.57
C ASP A 585 23.78 16.00 -11.98
N SER A 586 22.90 15.04 -12.25
CA SER A 586 22.33 14.82 -13.58
C SER A 586 20.98 15.50 -13.74
N LYS A 587 20.64 15.89 -14.98
CA LYS A 587 19.31 16.39 -15.35
C LYS A 587 18.29 15.27 -15.32
N GLU A 588 17.03 15.61 -15.05
CA GLU A 588 15.90 14.68 -15.21
C GLU A 588 15.61 14.43 -16.70
N ASP A 589 15.76 15.46 -17.53
CA ASP A 589 15.43 15.40 -18.96
C ASP A 589 16.52 16.08 -19.81
N TYR A 590 16.83 15.45 -20.96
CA TYR A 590 17.80 15.93 -21.95
C TYR A 590 17.16 16.39 -23.26
N ARG A 591 15.83 16.27 -23.41
CA ARG A 591 15.08 16.59 -24.65
C ARG A 591 15.17 18.06 -25.05
N ALA A 592 15.04 18.99 -24.12
CA ALA A 592 15.12 20.42 -24.44
C ALA A 592 16.48 20.81 -25.01
N GLU A 593 17.57 20.27 -24.45
CA GLU A 593 18.92 20.50 -24.96
C GLU A 593 19.13 19.84 -26.32
N PHE A 594 18.66 18.59 -26.49
CA PHE A 594 18.71 17.92 -27.79
C PHE A 594 17.94 18.68 -28.88
N ALA A 595 16.74 19.17 -28.55
CA ALA A 595 15.94 19.98 -29.46
C ALA A 595 16.64 21.30 -29.83
N ALA A 596 17.28 21.96 -28.87
CA ALA A 596 18.04 23.18 -29.13
C ALA A 596 19.22 22.91 -30.09
N GLN A 597 19.94 21.81 -29.92
CA GLN A 597 21.04 21.43 -30.82
C GLN A 597 20.53 21.05 -32.22
N LEU A 598 19.44 20.29 -32.32
CA LEU A 598 18.81 19.99 -33.62
C LEU A 598 18.41 21.28 -34.36
N ASN A 599 17.85 22.25 -33.63
CA ASN A 599 17.50 23.55 -34.20
C ASN A 599 18.73 24.32 -34.69
N ALA A 600 19.82 24.34 -33.90
CA ALA A 600 21.08 24.96 -34.29
C ALA A 600 21.70 24.32 -35.56
N LEU A 601 21.40 23.04 -35.81
CA LEU A 601 21.77 22.32 -37.03
C LEU A 601 20.78 22.53 -38.20
N GLY A 602 19.83 23.45 -38.09
CA GLY A 602 18.84 23.72 -39.12
C GLY A 602 17.75 22.64 -39.25
N LYS A 603 17.48 21.88 -38.17
CA LYS A 603 16.46 20.81 -38.13
C LYS A 603 15.30 21.15 -37.17
N PRO A 604 14.60 22.29 -37.35
CA PRO A 604 13.54 22.72 -36.43
C PRO A 604 12.37 21.73 -36.36
N GLN A 605 12.09 20.98 -37.44
CA GLN A 605 11.04 19.97 -37.50
C GLN A 605 11.31 18.79 -36.57
N GLU A 606 12.56 18.32 -36.53
CA GLU A 606 12.99 17.25 -35.62
C GLU A 606 13.00 17.76 -34.17
N ALA A 607 13.49 18.98 -33.94
CA ALA A 607 13.47 19.64 -32.65
C ALA A 607 12.03 19.74 -32.09
N MET A 608 11.07 20.15 -32.93
CA MET A 608 9.66 20.24 -32.51
C MET A 608 9.09 18.88 -32.11
N LYS A 609 9.42 17.78 -32.82
CA LYS A 609 9.01 16.42 -32.44
C LYS A 609 9.59 15.98 -31.08
N VAL A 610 10.78 16.45 -30.73
CA VAL A 610 11.40 16.19 -29.43
C VAL A 610 10.66 16.96 -28.32
N LEU A 611 10.44 18.27 -28.51
CA LEU A 611 9.70 19.11 -27.56
C LEU A 611 8.25 18.62 -27.37
N SER A 612 7.62 18.15 -28.43
CA SER A 612 6.27 17.57 -28.40
C SER A 612 6.16 16.37 -27.46
N ARG A 613 7.18 15.50 -27.46
CA ARG A 613 7.25 14.37 -26.53
C ARG A 613 7.54 14.79 -25.11
N GLN A 614 8.33 15.85 -24.92
CA GLN A 614 8.60 16.42 -23.59
C GLN A 614 7.35 17.08 -22.99
N LEU A 615 6.47 17.68 -23.80
CA LEU A 615 5.21 18.25 -23.33
C LEU A 615 4.29 17.24 -22.65
N ILE A 616 4.32 15.97 -23.07
CA ILE A 616 3.55 14.89 -22.43
C ILE A 616 4.05 14.66 -20.99
N THR A 617 5.34 14.85 -20.74
CA THR A 617 5.92 14.62 -19.42
C THR A 617 6.01 15.87 -18.59
N GLU A 618 6.06 17.04 -19.21
CA GLU A 618 6.19 18.35 -18.55
C GLU A 618 5.12 19.31 -19.09
N PRO A 619 3.83 19.10 -18.78
CA PRO A 619 2.75 19.81 -19.45
C PRO A 619 2.81 21.33 -19.25
N GLY A 620 3.42 21.78 -18.15
CA GLY A 620 3.66 23.20 -17.85
C GLY A 620 4.64 23.92 -18.79
N MET A 621 5.39 23.22 -19.65
CA MET A 621 6.32 23.86 -20.60
C MET A 621 5.65 24.34 -21.91
N VAL A 622 4.32 24.30 -21.99
CA VAL A 622 3.55 24.56 -23.23
C VAL A 622 3.85 25.92 -23.86
N ASP A 623 4.06 26.95 -23.07
CA ASP A 623 4.40 28.28 -23.59
C ASP A 623 5.79 28.34 -24.23
N SER A 624 6.76 27.61 -23.68
CA SER A 624 8.09 27.47 -24.27
C SER A 624 8.03 26.72 -25.60
N ALA A 625 7.24 25.65 -25.67
CA ALA A 625 7.04 24.88 -26.90
C ALA A 625 6.29 25.68 -27.97
N ARG A 626 5.28 26.46 -27.56
CA ARG A 626 4.57 27.41 -28.43
C ARG A 626 5.52 28.46 -28.98
N SER A 627 6.32 29.09 -28.12
CA SER A 627 7.28 30.11 -28.52
C SER A 627 8.30 29.57 -29.52
N PHE A 628 8.79 28.35 -29.30
CA PHE A 628 9.65 27.65 -30.27
C PHE A 628 8.92 27.44 -31.62
N PHE A 629 7.67 26.97 -31.58
CA PHE A 629 6.89 26.72 -32.79
C PHE A 629 6.66 28.01 -33.60
N ASP A 630 6.20 29.07 -32.94
CA ASP A 630 5.85 30.35 -33.58
C ASP A 630 7.09 30.98 -34.23
N ASN A 631 8.28 30.83 -33.63
CA ASN A 631 9.54 31.35 -34.17
C ASN A 631 10.08 30.55 -35.38
N HIS A 632 9.78 29.25 -35.48
CA HIS A 632 10.40 28.36 -36.47
C HIS A 632 9.44 27.85 -37.55
N PHE A 633 8.12 28.06 -37.39
CA PHE A 633 7.11 27.67 -38.36
C PHE A 633 6.17 28.84 -38.70
N PRO A 634 6.70 29.94 -39.27
CA PRO A 634 5.90 31.12 -39.57
C PRO A 634 4.74 30.78 -40.52
N GLY A 635 3.58 31.37 -40.26
CA GLY A 635 2.35 31.12 -41.01
C GLY A 635 1.61 29.83 -40.65
N LYS A 636 2.13 28.99 -39.75
CA LYS A 636 1.41 27.86 -39.18
C LYS A 636 0.76 28.23 -37.85
N SER A 637 -0.32 27.53 -37.49
CA SER A 637 -1.01 27.72 -36.21
C SER A 637 -0.52 26.70 -35.19
N PHE A 638 0.05 27.16 -34.07
CA PHE A 638 0.36 26.27 -32.94
C PHE A 638 -0.89 25.60 -32.39
N ALA A 639 -2.03 26.29 -32.33
CA ALA A 639 -3.30 25.69 -31.92
C ALA A 639 -3.75 24.55 -32.85
N GLY A 640 -3.55 24.72 -34.17
CA GLY A 640 -3.77 23.64 -35.14
C GLY A 640 -2.81 22.47 -34.90
N TYR A 641 -1.52 22.75 -34.75
CA TYR A 641 -0.52 21.71 -34.42
C TYR A 641 -0.85 20.97 -33.11
N PHE A 642 -1.29 21.71 -32.10
CA PHE A 642 -1.67 21.17 -30.80
C PHE A 642 -2.84 20.19 -30.94
N ARG A 643 -3.91 20.55 -31.65
CA ARG A 643 -5.07 19.64 -31.85
C ARG A 643 -4.76 18.49 -32.80
N ASP A 644 -4.16 18.80 -33.95
CA ASP A 644 -4.05 17.86 -35.06
C ASP A 644 -2.86 16.90 -34.93
N VAL A 645 -1.88 17.23 -34.10
CA VAL A 645 -0.66 16.45 -33.87
C VAL A 645 -0.52 16.08 -32.40
N LEU A 646 -0.40 17.06 -31.48
CA LEU A 646 -0.06 16.76 -30.08
C LEU A 646 -1.15 15.94 -29.38
N LEU A 647 -2.41 16.36 -29.45
CA LEU A 647 -3.50 15.65 -28.78
C LEU A 647 -3.74 14.25 -29.36
N LYS A 648 -3.49 14.03 -30.66
CA LYS A 648 -3.68 12.71 -31.27
C LYS A 648 -2.73 11.65 -30.73
N ASP A 649 -1.53 12.06 -30.32
CA ASP A 649 -0.51 11.17 -29.73
C ASP A 649 -0.79 10.84 -28.25
N TRP A 650 -1.76 11.51 -27.62
CA TRP A 650 -2.17 11.20 -26.26
C TRP A 650 -3.05 9.95 -26.21
N LYS A 651 -3.06 9.30 -25.05
CA LYS A 651 -3.89 8.12 -24.81
C LYS A 651 -5.36 8.50 -24.77
N ASP A 652 -6.24 7.60 -25.23
CA ASP A 652 -7.67 7.77 -24.99
C ASP A 652 -7.98 7.65 -23.49
N ALA A 653 -8.82 8.55 -22.99
CA ALA A 653 -9.37 8.48 -21.65
C ALA A 653 -10.34 7.28 -21.58
N PRO A 654 -10.10 6.29 -20.70
CA PRO A 654 -11.02 5.16 -20.54
C PRO A 654 -12.41 5.64 -20.12
N ASP A 655 -13.45 5.16 -20.78
CA ASP A 655 -14.82 5.53 -20.43
C ASP A 655 -15.21 4.98 -19.05
N PHE A 656 -16.11 5.67 -18.36
CA PHE A 656 -16.62 5.27 -17.05
C PHE A 656 -18.05 5.75 -16.84
N THR A 657 -18.73 5.13 -15.88
CA THR A 657 -19.96 5.68 -15.32
C THR A 657 -19.97 5.52 -13.81
N LEU A 658 -19.93 6.63 -13.09
CA LEU A 658 -19.83 6.66 -11.64
C LEU A 658 -21.07 7.28 -11.01
N THR A 659 -21.36 6.92 -9.76
CA THR A 659 -22.41 7.56 -8.97
C THR A 659 -21.84 8.79 -8.27
N GLY A 660 -22.51 9.92 -8.40
CA GLY A 660 -22.23 11.17 -7.73
C GLY A 660 -22.55 11.16 -6.25
N ILE A 661 -21.91 12.05 -5.48
CA ILE A 661 -22.31 12.34 -4.10
C ILE A 661 -23.75 12.89 -4.00
N ASN A 662 -24.24 13.47 -5.09
CA ASN A 662 -25.60 13.94 -5.28
C ASN A 662 -26.57 12.84 -5.79
N ASN A 663 -26.11 11.58 -5.86
CA ASN A 663 -26.82 10.43 -6.43
C ASN A 663 -27.12 10.51 -7.94
N GLU A 664 -26.52 11.46 -8.66
CA GLU A 664 -26.57 11.50 -10.13
C GLU A 664 -25.56 10.52 -10.74
N ARG A 665 -25.67 10.24 -12.04
CA ARG A 665 -24.69 9.43 -12.77
C ARG A 665 -23.81 10.36 -13.59
N TYR A 666 -22.50 10.20 -13.44
CA TYR A 666 -21.49 10.91 -14.21
C TYR A 666 -20.86 9.97 -15.22
N HIS A 667 -20.96 10.33 -16.49
CA HIS A 667 -20.29 9.64 -17.59
C HIS A 667 -19.12 10.50 -18.08
N LEU A 668 -18.03 9.87 -18.54
CA LEU A 668 -16.95 10.63 -19.18
C LEU A 668 -17.47 11.38 -20.43
N SER A 669 -18.46 10.81 -21.13
CA SER A 669 -19.09 11.41 -22.31
C SER A 669 -19.78 12.75 -22.04
N ASP A 670 -20.19 13.02 -20.79
CA ASP A 670 -20.88 14.26 -20.41
C ASP A 670 -19.98 15.49 -20.53
N TYR A 671 -18.66 15.26 -20.58
CA TYR A 671 -17.64 16.30 -20.66
C TYR A 671 -17.05 16.45 -22.06
N ARG A 672 -17.59 15.77 -23.08
CA ARG A 672 -17.14 15.95 -24.47
C ARG A 672 -17.26 17.41 -24.90
N GLY A 673 -16.25 17.90 -25.61
CA GLY A 673 -16.17 19.31 -25.99
C GLY A 673 -15.60 20.26 -24.92
N LYS A 674 -15.29 19.75 -23.71
CA LYS A 674 -14.66 20.51 -22.63
C LYS A 674 -13.31 19.90 -22.22
N TRP A 675 -12.44 20.71 -21.65
CA TRP A 675 -11.33 20.17 -20.86
C TRP A 675 -11.88 19.71 -19.50
N LEU A 676 -11.55 18.49 -19.10
CA LEU A 676 -11.95 17.91 -17.82
C LEU A 676 -10.72 17.63 -16.97
N LEU A 677 -10.66 18.22 -15.78
CA LEU A 677 -9.70 17.83 -14.75
C LEU A 677 -10.35 16.77 -13.85
N LEU A 678 -9.86 15.53 -13.96
CA LEU A 678 -10.18 14.45 -13.03
C LEU A 678 -9.24 14.54 -11.83
N ASP A 679 -9.80 14.46 -10.63
CA ASP A 679 -9.04 14.39 -9.37
C ASP A 679 -9.40 13.14 -8.60
N PHE A 680 -8.45 12.21 -8.43
CA PHE A 680 -8.63 11.03 -7.60
C PHE A 680 -8.15 11.34 -6.18
N TRP A 681 -9.05 11.25 -5.20
CA TRP A 681 -8.80 11.70 -3.82
C TRP A 681 -9.46 10.79 -2.78
N GLY A 682 -9.19 11.04 -1.49
CA GLY A 682 -9.94 10.43 -0.39
C GLY A 682 -9.85 11.24 0.90
N THR A 683 -10.85 11.13 1.78
CA THR A 683 -10.90 11.85 3.07
C THR A 683 -9.79 11.44 4.04
N TRP A 684 -9.28 10.22 3.89
CA TRP A 684 -8.15 9.64 4.61
C TRP A 684 -6.79 10.11 4.07
N CYS A 685 -6.75 10.73 2.88
CA CYS A 685 -5.53 11.16 2.21
C CYS A 685 -5.15 12.58 2.64
N SER A 686 -4.14 12.72 3.50
CA SER A 686 -3.66 14.04 3.97
C SER A 686 -3.29 15.01 2.84
N PRO A 687 -2.44 14.66 1.87
CA PRO A 687 -2.09 15.58 0.79
C PRO A 687 -3.30 15.95 -0.08
N CYS A 688 -4.31 15.09 -0.18
CA CYS A 688 -5.56 15.42 -0.86
C CYS A 688 -6.31 16.50 -0.09
N ARG A 689 -6.46 16.37 1.24
CA ARG A 689 -7.16 17.37 2.07
C ARG A 689 -6.50 18.75 2.00
N GLU A 690 -5.18 18.80 1.86
CA GLU A 690 -4.42 20.04 1.66
C GLU A 690 -4.67 20.68 0.29
N ASP A 691 -4.86 19.88 -0.77
CA ASP A 691 -5.05 20.35 -2.14
C ASP A 691 -6.53 20.68 -2.50
N LEU A 692 -7.50 20.00 -1.90
CA LEU A 692 -8.94 20.20 -2.20
C LEU A 692 -9.43 21.66 -2.07
N PRO A 693 -8.97 22.49 -1.11
CA PRO A 693 -9.31 23.91 -1.07
C PRO A 693 -8.89 24.67 -2.33
N HIS A 694 -7.74 24.32 -2.93
CA HIS A 694 -7.25 24.92 -4.17
C HIS A 694 -8.09 24.45 -5.37
N LEU A 695 -8.43 23.16 -5.43
CA LEU A 695 -9.35 22.62 -6.45
C LEU A 695 -10.72 23.29 -6.36
N ASN A 696 -11.23 23.51 -5.14
CA ASN A 696 -12.52 24.16 -4.91
C ASN A 696 -12.52 25.62 -5.38
N LYS A 697 -11.42 26.35 -5.20
CA LYS A 697 -11.29 27.72 -5.72
C LYS A 697 -11.45 27.73 -7.25
N LEU A 698 -10.79 26.82 -7.96
CA LEU A 698 -10.91 26.68 -9.41
C LEU A 698 -12.35 26.29 -9.82
N ALA A 699 -13.00 25.41 -9.06
CA ALA A 699 -14.38 25.02 -9.32
C ALA A 699 -15.38 26.19 -9.16
N ILE A 700 -15.18 27.07 -8.18
CA ILE A 700 -15.97 28.30 -8.02
C ILE A 700 -15.84 29.17 -9.28
N GLU A 701 -14.62 29.40 -9.76
CA GLU A 701 -14.37 30.21 -10.96
C GLU A 701 -15.06 29.63 -12.21
N ILE A 702 -15.02 28.30 -12.38
CA ILE A 702 -15.70 27.59 -13.47
C ILE A 702 -17.23 27.76 -13.35
N ASN A 703 -17.79 27.56 -12.15
CA ASN A 703 -19.23 27.67 -11.88
C ASN A 703 -19.75 29.11 -12.04
N GLU A 704 -18.92 30.12 -11.77
CA GLU A 704 -19.21 31.54 -12.05
C GLU A 704 -19.14 31.89 -13.55
N GLY A 705 -18.79 30.93 -14.41
CA GLY A 705 -18.73 31.11 -15.86
C GLY A 705 -17.47 31.80 -16.35
N LYS A 706 -16.39 31.89 -15.55
CA LYS A 706 -15.10 32.44 -16.00
C LYS A 706 -14.41 31.55 -17.02
N HIS A 707 -14.62 30.23 -16.91
CA HIS A 707 -14.01 29.20 -17.77
C HIS A 707 -15.04 28.14 -18.21
N PRO A 708 -16.08 28.50 -18.99
CA PRO A 708 -17.19 27.59 -19.33
C PRO A 708 -16.77 26.36 -20.17
N GLU A 709 -15.62 26.45 -20.82
CA GLU A 709 -14.98 25.36 -21.58
C GLU A 709 -14.28 24.32 -20.71
N ASN A 710 -14.21 24.55 -19.39
CA ASN A 710 -13.55 23.69 -18.43
C ASN A 710 -14.55 23.02 -17.50
N ALA A 711 -14.15 21.85 -16.97
CA ALA A 711 -14.89 21.09 -15.98
C ALA A 711 -13.93 20.41 -15.01
N ILE A 712 -14.44 20.12 -13.81
CA ILE A 712 -13.75 19.34 -12.78
C ILE A 712 -14.68 18.19 -12.38
N LEU A 713 -14.11 17.00 -12.19
CA LEU A 713 -14.77 15.90 -11.52
C LEU A 713 -13.81 15.27 -10.50
N ALA A 714 -14.14 15.40 -9.22
CA ALA A 714 -13.37 14.82 -8.12
C ALA A 714 -13.93 13.43 -7.76
N ILE A 715 -13.13 12.39 -7.86
CA ILE A 715 -13.50 10.99 -7.64
C ILE A 715 -12.97 10.52 -6.27
N SER A 716 -13.86 10.33 -5.30
CA SER A 716 -13.51 9.81 -3.98
C SER A 716 -13.22 8.31 -4.04
N CYS A 717 -12.11 7.87 -3.47
CA CYS A 717 -11.58 6.51 -3.59
C CYS A 717 -11.36 5.86 -2.22
N HIS A 718 -11.54 4.54 -2.14
CA HIS A 718 -11.31 3.74 -0.93
C HIS A 718 -12.06 4.22 0.33
N GLU A 719 -13.25 4.78 0.17
CA GLU A 719 -14.14 5.16 1.27
C GLU A 719 -15.59 4.80 0.90
N THR A 720 -16.57 5.21 1.71
CA THR A 720 -17.99 5.07 1.36
C THR A 720 -18.51 6.33 0.67
N LEU A 721 -19.57 6.19 -0.12
CA LEU A 721 -20.27 7.33 -0.75
C LEU A 721 -20.73 8.34 0.32
N GLU A 722 -21.20 7.85 1.46
CA GLU A 722 -21.64 8.64 2.60
C GLU A 722 -20.49 9.46 3.20
N THR A 723 -19.34 8.83 3.47
CA THR A 723 -18.14 9.51 4.01
C THR A 723 -17.70 10.67 3.10
N ALA A 724 -17.61 10.41 1.79
CA ALA A 724 -17.22 11.44 0.83
C ALA A 724 -18.24 12.58 0.75
N ARG A 725 -19.54 12.25 0.72
CA ARG A 725 -20.65 13.22 0.69
C ARG A 725 -20.63 14.13 1.92
N ASP A 726 -20.49 13.56 3.11
CA ASP A 726 -20.47 14.30 4.36
C ASP A 726 -19.25 15.21 4.46
N PHE A 727 -18.08 14.75 4.01
CA PHE A 727 -16.86 15.56 3.98
C PHE A 727 -16.98 16.75 3.00
N VAL A 728 -17.47 16.52 1.78
CA VAL A 728 -17.69 17.59 0.79
C VAL A 728 -18.65 18.63 1.33
N LYS A 729 -19.75 18.19 1.95
CA LYS A 729 -20.76 19.06 2.56
C LYS A 729 -20.18 19.85 3.75
N ALA A 730 -19.43 19.20 4.63
CA ALA A 730 -18.85 19.82 5.82
C ALA A 730 -17.84 20.93 5.47
N ASN A 731 -17.13 20.79 4.36
CA ASN A 731 -16.16 21.78 3.88
C ASN A 731 -16.74 22.78 2.86
N ALA A 732 -18.04 22.68 2.56
CA ALA A 732 -18.73 23.53 1.58
C ALA A 732 -18.06 23.55 0.20
N TYR A 733 -17.56 22.40 -0.25
CA TYR A 733 -16.98 22.29 -1.59
C TYR A 733 -18.07 22.25 -2.68
N VAL A 734 -17.80 22.91 -3.81
CA VAL A 734 -18.75 23.12 -4.92
C VAL A 734 -18.35 22.41 -6.21
N PHE A 735 -17.21 21.72 -6.24
CA PHE A 735 -16.83 20.88 -7.38
C PHE A 735 -17.79 19.69 -7.51
N ALA A 736 -18.00 19.23 -8.75
CA ALA A 736 -18.70 17.97 -8.99
C ALA A 736 -17.88 16.81 -8.41
N ALA A 737 -18.52 15.92 -7.66
CA ALA A 737 -17.85 14.78 -7.03
C ALA A 737 -18.56 13.46 -7.32
N ALA A 738 -17.79 12.50 -7.81
CA ALA A 738 -18.19 11.12 -8.03
C ALA A 738 -17.56 10.18 -7.01
N HIS A 739 -18.15 9.01 -6.86
CA HIS A 739 -17.65 7.95 -6.01
C HIS A 739 -17.11 6.80 -6.85
N SER A 740 -15.92 6.33 -6.49
CA SER A 740 -15.26 5.22 -7.17
C SER A 740 -16.04 3.92 -7.05
N ASP A 741 -15.99 3.09 -8.10
CA ASP A 741 -16.46 1.71 -8.13
C ASP A 741 -15.33 0.68 -7.86
N ASN A 742 -14.15 1.16 -7.43
CA ASN A 742 -12.88 0.42 -7.28
C ASN A 742 -12.30 -0.15 -8.59
N GLN A 743 -12.89 0.17 -9.75
CA GLN A 743 -12.38 -0.19 -11.07
C GLN A 743 -11.80 1.01 -11.80
N VAL A 744 -12.40 2.20 -11.62
CA VAL A 744 -11.94 3.43 -12.27
C VAL A 744 -10.47 3.75 -11.98
N GLU A 745 -9.97 3.50 -10.77
CA GLU A 745 -8.57 3.72 -10.41
C GLU A 745 -7.64 2.79 -11.20
N LYS A 746 -8.07 1.55 -11.43
CA LYS A 746 -7.31 0.57 -12.24
C LYS A 746 -7.33 0.96 -13.72
N LEU A 747 -8.47 1.42 -14.23
CA LEU A 747 -8.62 1.89 -15.61
C LEU A 747 -7.68 3.06 -15.90
N TYR A 748 -7.60 4.01 -14.97
CA TYR A 748 -6.74 5.19 -15.06
C TYR A 748 -5.31 4.97 -14.54
N GLN A 749 -4.98 3.76 -14.06
CA GLN A 749 -3.66 3.39 -13.53
C GLN A 749 -3.19 4.27 -12.36
N VAL A 750 -4.12 4.69 -11.50
CA VAL A 750 -3.84 5.51 -10.31
C VAL A 750 -2.92 4.74 -9.36
N ALA A 751 -1.71 5.28 -9.15
CA ALA A 751 -0.66 4.67 -8.33
C ALA A 751 -0.55 5.27 -6.92
N GLY A 752 -1.20 6.42 -6.67
CA GLY A 752 -1.17 7.14 -5.41
C GLY A 752 -2.21 8.28 -5.38
N TYR A 753 -2.32 8.96 -4.25
CA TYR A 753 -3.32 10.00 -4.05
C TYR A 753 -2.69 11.26 -3.46
N PRO A 754 -3.08 12.47 -3.92
CA PRO A 754 -3.96 12.71 -5.06
C PRO A 754 -3.31 12.35 -6.41
N THR A 755 -4.12 11.93 -7.38
CA THR A 755 -3.72 11.82 -8.79
C THR A 755 -4.60 12.73 -9.64
N LYS A 756 -3.99 13.55 -10.49
CA LYS A 756 -4.71 14.46 -11.41
C LYS A 756 -4.56 13.98 -12.85
N VAL A 757 -5.67 13.90 -13.57
CA VAL A 757 -5.67 13.56 -15.00
C VAL A 757 -6.44 14.64 -15.77
N LEU A 758 -5.77 15.24 -16.74
CA LEU A 758 -6.37 16.19 -17.66
C LEU A 758 -6.91 15.44 -18.89
N VAL A 759 -8.18 15.63 -19.22
CA VAL A 759 -8.83 15.04 -20.39
C VAL A 759 -9.23 16.15 -21.36
N SER A 760 -8.84 16.01 -22.62
CA SER A 760 -9.14 16.94 -23.71
C SER A 760 -10.60 16.86 -24.16
N PRO A 761 -11.10 17.88 -24.88
CA PRO A 761 -12.43 17.90 -25.49
C PRO A 761 -12.76 16.67 -26.36
N GLU A 762 -11.76 16.04 -27.00
CA GLU A 762 -11.91 14.84 -27.82
C GLU A 762 -11.80 13.52 -27.02
N GLY A 763 -11.56 13.60 -25.71
CA GLY A 763 -11.42 12.43 -24.83
C GLY A 763 -10.00 11.87 -24.78
N LYS A 764 -8.98 12.71 -25.01
CA LYS A 764 -7.57 12.31 -24.85
C LYS A 764 -7.06 12.68 -23.47
N MET A 765 -6.33 11.79 -22.80
CA MET A 765 -5.87 12.01 -21.43
C MET A 765 -4.36 12.20 -21.27
N LEU A 766 -4.03 12.97 -20.25
CA LEU A 766 -2.68 13.26 -19.78
C LEU A 766 -2.67 13.27 -18.25
N GLU A 767 -1.83 12.44 -17.64
CA GLU A 767 -1.62 12.46 -16.19
C GLU A 767 -0.70 13.63 -15.80
N LEU A 768 -1.06 14.38 -14.77
CA LEU A 768 -0.25 15.50 -14.26
C LEU A 768 0.62 15.02 -13.09
N GLN A 769 1.84 15.56 -13.02
CA GLN A 769 2.75 15.27 -11.90
C GLN A 769 2.14 15.72 -10.57
N PHE A 770 2.46 14.99 -9.49
CA PHE A 770 2.14 15.44 -8.15
C PHE A 770 2.76 16.84 -7.88
N GLY A 771 1.94 17.77 -7.39
CA GLY A 771 2.34 19.16 -7.15
C GLY A 771 2.38 20.07 -8.39
N ALA A 772 2.01 19.58 -9.58
CA ALA A 772 1.88 20.44 -10.76
C ALA A 772 0.80 21.51 -10.57
N ASP A 773 1.03 22.70 -11.12
CA ASP A 773 0.02 23.78 -11.18
C ASP A 773 -1.05 23.43 -12.24
N TYR A 774 -1.97 22.56 -11.86
CA TYR A 774 -3.03 22.07 -12.73
C TYR A 774 -3.97 23.19 -13.21
N ALA A 775 -4.12 24.27 -12.44
CA ALA A 775 -4.94 25.41 -12.83
C ALA A 775 -4.28 26.19 -13.98
N ALA A 776 -2.99 26.50 -13.86
CA ALA A 776 -2.23 27.16 -14.92
C ALA A 776 -2.16 26.30 -16.20
N ILE A 777 -1.92 24.99 -16.05
CA ILE A 777 -1.89 24.04 -17.17
C ILE A 777 -3.27 24.00 -17.86
N LEU A 778 -4.35 23.77 -17.10
CA LEU A 778 -5.71 23.73 -17.65
C LEU A 778 -6.04 25.01 -18.41
N LYS A 779 -5.72 26.18 -17.84
CA LYS A 779 -5.93 27.47 -18.49
C LYS A 779 -5.15 27.58 -19.81
N ALA A 780 -3.84 27.31 -19.79
CA ALA A 780 -3.00 27.43 -20.98
C ALA A 780 -3.49 26.51 -22.11
N TYR A 781 -3.86 25.27 -21.78
CA TYR A 781 -4.33 24.27 -22.73
C TYR A 781 -5.70 24.65 -23.32
N SER A 782 -6.58 25.22 -22.49
CA SER A 782 -7.87 25.76 -22.93
C SER A 782 -7.71 26.94 -23.88
N ASP A 783 -6.84 27.90 -23.54
CA ASP A 783 -6.57 29.09 -24.34
C ASP A 783 -6.01 28.70 -25.72
N ILE A 784 -5.12 27.70 -25.78
CA ILE A 784 -4.57 27.16 -27.03
C ILE A 784 -5.65 26.45 -27.84
N TYR A 785 -6.41 25.56 -27.21
CA TYR A 785 -7.39 24.71 -27.89
C TYR A 785 -8.51 25.52 -28.54
N PHE A 786 -9.10 26.45 -27.77
CA PHE A 786 -10.23 27.29 -28.18
C PHE A 786 -9.81 28.63 -28.82
N GLN A 787 -8.50 28.89 -28.96
CA GLN A 787 -7.93 30.08 -29.61
C GLN A 787 -8.40 31.42 -29.00
N LYS A 788 -8.58 31.50 -27.67
CA LYS A 788 -9.10 32.70 -27.00
C LYS A 788 -8.16 33.92 -27.03
N ASN A 789 -6.90 33.76 -27.44
CA ASN A 789 -5.94 34.87 -27.57
C ASN A 789 -5.69 35.25 -29.04
N LYS A 790 -6.56 36.09 -29.60
CA LYS A 790 -6.16 37.08 -30.62
C LYS A 790 -5.87 38.38 -29.87
N GLU A 791 -4.61 38.84 -29.98
CA GLU A 791 -4.00 40.05 -29.39
C GLU A 791 -3.63 39.93 -27.90
N THR A 792 -2.34 39.99 -27.56
CA THR A 792 -1.74 41.27 -27.14
C THR A 792 -0.26 41.40 -27.56
N PRO A 793 0.23 42.62 -27.90
CA PRO A 793 1.54 42.91 -28.50
C PRO A 793 2.68 43.10 -27.50
N VAL A 794 3.91 42.98 -28.02
CA VAL A 794 5.24 43.45 -27.56
C VAL A 794 5.36 44.00 -26.12
N ILE A 795 6.10 43.29 -25.26
CA ILE A 795 6.81 43.92 -24.13
C ILE A 795 8.30 43.98 -24.47
N LYS A 796 8.80 45.21 -24.69
CA LYS A 796 10.22 45.51 -24.75
C LYS A 796 10.86 45.17 -23.40
N VAL A 797 11.88 44.33 -23.41
CA VAL A 797 12.76 44.12 -22.24
C VAL A 797 13.51 45.43 -21.98
N HIS A 798 13.21 46.08 -20.85
CA HIS A 798 14.13 47.04 -20.25
C HIS A 798 14.78 46.38 -19.04
N ASN A 799 16.01 45.91 -19.25
CA ASN A 799 16.94 45.65 -18.16
C ASN A 799 17.28 46.98 -17.50
N LYS A 800 16.95 47.14 -16.23
CA LYS A 800 17.71 48.00 -15.32
C LYS A 800 17.94 47.25 -14.02
N GLN A 801 19.20 46.83 -13.85
CA GLN A 801 19.85 46.74 -12.54
C GLN A 801 19.55 48.01 -11.74
N LYS A 802 19.41 47.85 -10.41
CA LYS A 802 20.06 48.73 -9.44
C LYS A 802 20.01 48.12 -8.03
N ASP A 803 21.22 47.96 -7.51
CA ASP A 803 21.71 48.23 -6.15
C ASP A 803 20.95 47.69 -4.93
#